data_AF-A0A7C2U236-F1
#
_entry.id   AF-A0A7C2U236-F1
#
_cell.length_a   1.000
_cell.length_b   1.000
_cell.length_c   1.000
_cell.angle_alpha   90.00
_cell.angle_beta   90.00
_cell.angle_gamma   90.00
#
_symmetry.space_group_name_H-M   'P 1'
#
loop_
_entity.id
_entity.type
_entity.pdbx_description
1 polymer ?
#
loop_
_entity_poly.entity_id
_entity_poly.type
_entity_poly.pdbx_seq_one_letter_code
_entity_poly.pdbx_strand_id
1 'polypeptide(L)'
;MYAKQNRSRLGLFAGLIILTVISNTFTALAAEVRGVQSGRWTISGSPYVVTGNIAIPEGATLTIEPGVIIKFAGYYSFKVKGTLRALGNPANRIVFTSADDSEFNDASMTITNPATVNDWIGIEFTDSSNDEQSRFENCVIRYCTTPLALTQAFPRKLESLTITNCSSKFVNLNGHRLPYQNGVELDYIVKDAVYQASAPEAPSDDDSSAAAPNSEGEAISADEKSEGEANSAASANGNDGAANTGAAMLQGIVTDAETNESLPRATITVVSVDGKITRGAAPGANGEFDLQNLPPGLYAVTVSCLGYARRTIEDVVLAAGEFRALDIPLSQTGIEFNPIAVTASKLPKKIFAAPAAISVIKAGDIATRSTLTTAEHLRAMPAVDFAATGLNQMLVALRGFNNVFTGALLPLTDHRLARLPALRFNAFNLISTTNDDIERIEIVSGPNSALYGPNSANGVMHVITKSPLGSEGTTMSAGGGERIGFFGSLRHAGSFNNRLGYKISGQYYKGKDWENFDAQEPDSFVAGGNKIPAPGRDFNVEKIGGEGRVDFRFNQDLTAILTGGLSRVGDIELTAVGAMQAKNYYSGFLQGRLLYKNFFAQGVINRIEAGDSYLLRTGAPVVDKSSAYLSQIQHGFALGRRQRFTYGVDYLQTRPESRATIYGRNEYTDHVDEIGGFLQSETALTRKLNFTGALRVDHHNRLKDLVFSPRAALVYNLNAERNLRFTFNRAFNTPTTDQFFLDLVSGSIPQTPFILRAFGVPDKTGLTFARGGDGFPLMLSPFAQSTGYLPATVNAVWPALRGILIAGSAANLQTLLEAALPTELEATVLGDLRRFNSATAGFEPAAEVKDVPPLKPTITNTFEAGYKGLLNEKFLVTVDVYHTRVENFVSPLIVETPNVFANAQQLAAALQSAQAALAEALASQGMTTEEAQAQAGAILDGLVATAAKIPFGVISPQ
;
A
#
# COMPACT_ATOMS: atom_id res chain seq x y z
N MET A 1 19.71 -39.27 22.13
CA MET A 1 21.17 -39.41 21.93
C MET A 1 21.50 -38.48 20.77
N TYR A 2 22.24 -37.37 20.88
CA TYR A 2 23.49 -37.09 21.60
C TYR A 2 23.40 -35.75 22.34
N ALA A 3 24.10 -35.67 23.47
CA ALA A 3 24.15 -34.50 24.34
C ALA A 3 25.61 -34.06 24.56
N LYS A 4 25.76 -32.76 24.86
CA LYS A 4 26.82 -32.10 25.67
C LYS A 4 28.24 -31.94 25.09
N GLN A 5 28.60 -30.66 24.90
CA GLN A 5 29.71 -29.88 25.53
C GLN A 5 29.86 -28.59 24.69
N ASN A 6 30.03 -27.36 25.16
CA ASN A 6 30.57 -26.81 26.39
C ASN A 6 29.96 -25.41 26.66
N ARG A 7 29.78 -25.07 27.94
CA ARG A 7 29.59 -23.69 28.42
C ARG A 7 30.96 -23.10 28.78
N SER A 8 31.20 -21.86 28.37
CA SER A 8 31.71 -20.74 29.21
C SER A 8 32.62 -19.79 28.42
N ARG A 9 32.22 -18.53 28.29
CA ARG A 9 32.87 -17.34 28.89
C ARG A 9 32.29 -16.06 28.29
N LEU A 10 31.90 -15.17 29.18
CA LEU A 10 31.37 -13.84 28.95
C LEU A 10 32.54 -12.85 29.15
N GLY A 11 32.74 -11.87 28.25
CA GLY A 11 33.70 -10.77 28.49
C GLY A 11 34.14 -9.95 27.27
N LEU A 12 33.34 -8.91 26.96
CA LEU A 12 33.60 -7.57 26.38
C LEU A 12 34.73 -7.27 25.34
N PHE A 13 34.27 -6.61 24.25
CA PHE A 13 34.82 -5.48 23.46
C PHE A 13 36.28 -5.46 22.95
N ALA A 14 36.45 -5.42 21.62
CA ALA A 14 36.94 -4.28 20.83
C ALA A 14 37.15 -4.68 19.36
N GLY A 15 36.87 -3.77 18.42
CA GLY A 15 36.96 -4.02 16.99
C GLY A 15 38.39 -4.08 16.45
N LEU A 16 38.59 -4.88 15.39
CA LEU A 16 39.57 -4.61 14.35
C LEU A 16 39.23 -5.44 13.11
N ILE A 17 39.03 -4.75 11.99
CA ILE A 17 38.99 -5.31 10.64
C ILE A 17 40.41 -5.78 10.29
N ILE A 18 40.59 -7.05 9.95
CA ILE A 18 41.83 -7.56 9.36
C ILE A 18 41.53 -7.92 7.90
N LEU A 19 42.05 -7.08 7.02
CA LEU A 19 42.17 -7.29 5.58
C LEU A 19 43.36 -8.24 5.35
N THR A 20 43.13 -9.40 4.72
CA THR A 20 44.23 -10.27 4.25
C THR A 20 44.26 -10.21 2.72
N VAL A 21 45.36 -9.70 2.17
CA VAL A 21 45.66 -9.69 0.73
C VAL A 21 46.26 -11.04 0.36
N ILE A 22 45.59 -11.78 -0.52
CA ILE A 22 46.18 -12.89 -1.27
C ILE A 22 46.32 -12.42 -2.72
N SER A 23 47.56 -12.44 -3.20
CA SER A 23 47.94 -12.16 -4.58
C SER A 23 47.43 -13.26 -5.50
N ASN A 24 46.46 -12.94 -6.36
CA ASN A 24 46.02 -13.80 -7.45
C ASN A 24 46.79 -13.48 -8.73
N THR A 25 47.29 -14.54 -9.38
CA THR A 25 47.66 -14.56 -10.79
C THR A 25 46.47 -14.10 -11.64
N PHE A 26 46.64 -13.05 -12.44
CA PHE A 26 45.59 -12.49 -13.30
C PHE A 26 45.25 -13.46 -14.43
N THR A 27 44.15 -14.18 -14.28
CA THR A 27 43.21 -14.42 -15.38
C THR A 27 42.30 -13.19 -15.46
N ALA A 28 41.97 -12.70 -16.66
CA ALA A 28 41.17 -11.49 -16.81
C ALA A 28 39.82 -11.66 -16.09
N LEU A 29 39.65 -10.98 -14.96
CA LEU A 29 38.38 -10.89 -14.23
C LEU A 29 37.43 -9.99 -15.02
N ALA A 30 36.14 -10.33 -15.00
CA ALA A 30 35.07 -9.50 -15.56
C ALA A 30 35.20 -8.03 -15.08
N ALA A 31 35.03 -7.08 -16.00
CA ALA A 31 35.19 -5.67 -15.68
C ALA A 31 33.93 -5.13 -14.96
N GLU A 32 34.00 -4.95 -13.65
CA GLU A 32 32.91 -4.31 -12.89
C GLU A 32 32.77 -2.82 -13.23
N VAL A 33 31.55 -2.37 -13.53
CA VAL A 33 31.25 -0.99 -13.93
C VAL A 33 30.04 -0.43 -13.17
N ARG A 34 30.11 0.86 -12.82
CA ARG A 34 29.04 1.64 -12.16
C ARG A 34 29.31 3.14 -12.31
N GLY A 35 28.28 3.96 -12.13
CA GLY A 35 28.39 5.42 -12.13
C GLY A 35 28.61 6.02 -13.53
N VAL A 36 29.37 7.12 -13.59
CA VAL A 36 29.65 7.85 -14.82
C VAL A 36 30.56 7.04 -15.75
N GLN A 37 30.16 6.84 -17.00
CA GLN A 37 30.91 6.06 -18.00
C GLN A 37 31.14 6.85 -19.29
N SER A 38 32.33 6.67 -19.87
CA SER A 38 32.74 7.23 -21.17
C SER A 38 33.94 6.45 -21.72
N GLY A 39 34.34 6.73 -22.97
CA GLY A 39 35.45 6.04 -23.62
C GLY A 39 35.00 4.80 -24.38
N ARG A 40 35.70 3.67 -24.20
CA ARG A 40 35.48 2.46 -25.00
C ARG A 40 35.39 1.21 -24.15
N TRP A 41 34.37 0.40 -24.40
CA TRP A 41 34.24 -0.97 -23.88
C TRP A 41 34.65 -1.96 -24.97
N THR A 42 35.65 -2.79 -24.68
CA THR A 42 36.33 -3.67 -25.64
C THR A 42 36.04 -5.13 -25.33
N ILE A 43 36.20 -6.00 -26.33
CA ILE A 43 36.00 -7.45 -26.15
C ILE A 43 36.91 -8.04 -25.05
N SER A 44 38.11 -7.49 -24.88
CA SER A 44 39.05 -7.92 -23.83
C SER A 44 38.60 -7.61 -22.41
N GLY A 45 37.62 -6.71 -22.24
CA GLY A 45 36.98 -6.40 -20.95
C GLY A 45 35.62 -7.07 -20.78
N SER A 46 35.15 -7.84 -21.76
CA SER A 46 33.89 -8.56 -21.72
C SER A 46 34.04 -9.86 -20.88
N PRO A 47 33.06 -10.21 -20.00
CA PRO A 47 31.84 -9.46 -19.75
C PRO A 47 32.06 -8.24 -18.84
N TYR A 48 31.34 -7.16 -19.13
CA TYR A 48 31.21 -6.01 -18.24
C TYR A 48 30.06 -6.27 -17.25
N VAL A 49 30.36 -6.23 -15.95
CA VAL A 49 29.36 -6.50 -14.90
C VAL A 49 28.91 -5.19 -14.28
N VAL A 50 27.65 -4.82 -14.51
CA VAL A 50 27.04 -3.60 -13.99
C VAL A 50 26.56 -3.84 -12.57
N THR A 51 27.23 -3.23 -11.59
CA THR A 51 26.94 -3.37 -10.15
C THR A 51 26.33 -2.09 -9.54
N GLY A 52 25.80 -1.21 -10.38
CA GLY A 52 25.20 0.07 -10.01
C GLY A 52 24.67 0.82 -11.23
N ASN A 53 23.90 1.90 -11.03
CA ASN A 53 23.40 2.72 -12.14
C ASN A 53 24.54 3.24 -13.02
N ILE A 54 24.36 3.21 -14.33
CA ILE A 54 25.27 3.76 -15.33
C ILE A 54 24.73 5.09 -15.85
N ALA A 55 25.60 6.08 -16.01
CA ALA A 55 25.27 7.36 -16.62
C ALA A 55 26.34 7.76 -17.65
N ILE A 56 25.96 8.05 -18.88
CA ILE A 56 26.82 8.74 -19.85
C ILE A 56 26.45 10.22 -19.79
N PRO A 57 27.32 11.11 -19.26
CA PRO A 57 26.99 12.51 -19.06
C PRO A 57 26.99 13.28 -20.38
N GLU A 58 26.40 14.48 -20.37
CA GLU A 58 26.39 15.40 -21.52
C GLU A 58 27.81 15.66 -22.04
N GLY A 59 27.97 15.65 -23.36
CA GLY A 59 29.28 15.81 -24.03
C GLY A 59 30.21 14.59 -23.99
N ALA A 60 29.90 13.54 -23.22
CA ALA A 60 30.70 12.31 -23.19
C ALA A 60 30.20 11.26 -24.20
N THR A 61 31.12 10.47 -24.75
CA THR A 61 30.80 9.35 -25.64
C THR A 61 31.26 8.03 -25.03
N LEU A 62 30.38 7.03 -25.00
CA LEU A 62 30.73 5.63 -24.76
C LEU A 62 30.57 4.82 -26.05
N THR A 63 31.63 4.14 -26.48
CA THR A 63 31.61 3.22 -27.62
C THR A 63 31.78 1.79 -27.15
N ILE A 64 30.90 0.89 -27.55
CA ILE A 64 30.93 -0.54 -27.21
C ILE A 64 31.27 -1.32 -28.48
N GLU A 65 32.36 -2.10 -28.43
CA GLU A 65 32.87 -2.89 -29.55
C GLU A 65 32.04 -4.15 -29.84
N PRO A 66 32.11 -4.71 -31.06
CA PRO A 66 31.43 -5.97 -31.39
C PRO A 66 31.76 -7.11 -30.42
N GLY A 67 30.76 -7.92 -30.09
CA GLY A 67 30.90 -9.12 -29.26
C GLY A 67 30.93 -8.86 -27.74
N VAL A 68 30.86 -7.61 -27.29
CA VAL A 68 30.86 -7.29 -25.86
C VAL A 68 29.56 -7.73 -25.20
N ILE A 69 29.69 -8.42 -24.07
CA ILE A 69 28.60 -8.87 -23.19
C ILE A 69 28.54 -7.95 -21.96
N ILE A 70 27.35 -7.49 -21.63
CA ILE A 70 27.08 -6.56 -20.53
C ILE A 70 26.02 -7.19 -19.63
N LYS A 71 26.37 -7.43 -18.38
CA LYS A 71 25.57 -8.19 -17.42
C LYS A 71 25.18 -7.30 -16.24
N PHE A 72 23.89 -7.14 -16.00
CA PHE A 72 23.38 -6.33 -14.89
C PHE A 72 23.18 -7.19 -13.64
N ALA A 73 23.97 -6.93 -12.60
CA ALA A 73 23.94 -7.63 -11.31
C ALA A 73 23.02 -6.92 -10.31
N GLY A 74 21.81 -6.59 -10.74
CA GLY A 74 20.80 -5.90 -9.94
C GLY A 74 19.92 -4.95 -10.76
N TYR A 75 18.90 -4.40 -10.11
CA TYR A 75 17.89 -3.54 -10.73
C TYR A 75 18.41 -2.12 -11.02
N TYR A 76 19.37 -2.02 -11.94
CA TYR A 76 20.09 -0.79 -12.27
C TYR A 76 19.66 -0.20 -13.61
N SER A 77 19.75 1.13 -13.71
CA SER A 77 19.45 1.91 -14.92
C SER A 77 20.71 2.20 -15.73
N PHE A 78 20.56 2.28 -17.05
CA PHE A 78 21.60 2.75 -17.96
C PHE A 78 21.13 4.03 -18.65
N LYS A 79 21.50 5.18 -18.08
CA LYS A 79 21.05 6.51 -18.55
C LYS A 79 22.06 7.14 -19.51
N VAL A 80 21.57 7.70 -20.60
CA VAL A 80 22.37 8.33 -21.65
C VAL A 80 21.95 9.80 -21.80
N LYS A 81 22.79 10.70 -21.28
CA LYS A 81 22.75 12.16 -21.52
C LYS A 81 23.79 12.61 -22.56
N GLY A 82 24.73 11.74 -22.94
CA GLY A 82 25.75 12.00 -23.96
C GLY A 82 25.51 11.18 -25.22
N THR A 83 26.55 10.50 -25.72
CA THR A 83 26.50 9.63 -26.91
C THR A 83 26.75 8.17 -26.54
N LEU A 84 25.87 7.26 -26.96
CA LEU A 84 26.08 5.81 -26.87
C LEU A 84 26.21 5.17 -28.26
N ARG A 85 27.36 4.56 -28.55
CA ARG A 85 27.62 3.85 -29.82
C ARG A 85 27.82 2.36 -29.54
N ALA A 86 26.77 1.56 -29.67
CA ALA A 86 26.84 0.10 -29.59
C ALA A 86 26.95 -0.48 -31.02
N LEU A 87 28.18 -0.76 -31.44
CA LEU A 87 28.51 -1.06 -32.84
C LEU A 87 28.81 -2.56 -33.04
N GLY A 88 27.80 -3.42 -32.92
CA GLY A 88 27.94 -4.85 -33.17
C GLY A 88 28.04 -5.19 -34.65
N ASN A 89 28.34 -6.45 -34.96
CA ASN A 89 28.23 -7.00 -36.32
C ASN A 89 27.52 -8.36 -36.30
N PRO A 90 27.06 -8.90 -37.46
CA PRO A 90 26.29 -10.15 -37.49
C PRO A 90 27.01 -11.36 -36.88
N ALA A 91 28.35 -11.39 -36.94
CA ALA A 91 29.16 -12.45 -36.36
C ALA A 91 29.39 -12.26 -34.84
N ASN A 92 29.37 -11.02 -34.36
CA ASN A 92 29.70 -10.64 -32.99
C ASN A 92 28.71 -9.57 -32.48
N ARG A 93 27.53 -10.04 -32.07
CA ARG A 93 26.47 -9.18 -31.53
C ARG A 93 26.85 -8.66 -30.14
N ILE A 94 26.43 -7.44 -29.82
CA ILE A 94 26.56 -6.88 -28.46
C ILE A 94 25.35 -7.31 -27.64
N VAL A 95 25.55 -7.76 -26.40
CA VAL A 95 24.47 -8.32 -25.56
C VAL A 95 24.34 -7.54 -24.26
N PHE A 96 23.16 -6.99 -24.00
CA PHE A 96 22.76 -6.41 -22.71
C PHE A 96 21.78 -7.38 -22.03
N THR A 97 22.17 -7.94 -20.89
CA THR A 97 21.41 -9.02 -20.24
C THR A 97 21.57 -9.05 -18.72
N SER A 98 20.82 -9.94 -18.06
CA SER A 98 20.94 -10.22 -16.63
C SER A 98 22.28 -10.88 -16.29
N ALA A 99 22.82 -10.59 -15.10
CA ALA A 99 23.94 -11.35 -14.56
C ALA A 99 23.60 -12.85 -14.43
N ASP A 100 22.33 -13.17 -14.19
CA ASP A 100 21.80 -14.54 -14.05
C ASP A 100 21.50 -15.23 -15.40
N ASP A 101 21.75 -14.55 -16.54
CA ASP A 101 21.54 -15.12 -17.87
C ASP A 101 22.64 -16.13 -18.22
N SER A 102 22.31 -17.42 -18.10
CA SER A 102 23.21 -18.54 -18.37
C SER A 102 23.68 -18.64 -19.82
N GLU A 103 22.95 -18.06 -20.78
CA GLU A 103 23.22 -18.17 -22.22
C GLU A 103 24.52 -17.47 -22.62
N PHE A 104 24.95 -16.46 -21.85
CA PHE A 104 26.11 -15.61 -22.13
C PHE A 104 27.14 -15.60 -20.99
N ASN A 105 27.28 -16.72 -20.28
CA ASN A 105 28.28 -16.88 -19.22
C ASN A 105 29.64 -17.31 -19.77
N ASP A 106 30.70 -16.90 -19.10
CA ASP A 106 32.01 -17.54 -19.24
C ASP A 106 32.16 -18.71 -18.24
N ALA A 107 33.19 -19.53 -18.43
CA ALA A 107 33.45 -20.73 -17.62
C ALA A 107 33.79 -20.44 -16.15
N SER A 108 33.98 -19.17 -15.76
CA SER A 108 34.28 -18.72 -14.40
C SER A 108 33.05 -18.22 -13.63
N MET A 109 31.90 -18.07 -14.29
CA MET A 109 30.66 -17.56 -13.69
C MET A 109 29.82 -18.70 -13.09
N THR A 110 29.55 -18.64 -11.77
CA THR A 110 28.68 -19.59 -11.06
C THR A 110 27.30 -18.96 -10.85
N ILE A 111 26.24 -19.61 -11.35
CA ILE A 111 24.87 -19.11 -11.24
C ILE A 111 24.24 -19.58 -9.93
N THR A 112 23.59 -18.69 -9.19
CA THR A 112 22.79 -19.04 -8.00
C THR A 112 21.28 -18.99 -8.26
N ASN A 113 20.81 -18.24 -9.27
CA ASN A 113 19.39 -18.10 -9.65
C ASN A 113 19.20 -18.03 -11.18
N PRO A 114 18.06 -18.48 -11.74
CA PRO A 114 17.75 -18.31 -13.17
C PRO A 114 17.35 -16.86 -13.50
N ALA A 115 17.76 -16.35 -14.67
CA ALA A 115 17.36 -15.02 -15.15
C ALA A 115 15.84 -14.87 -15.28
N THR A 116 15.31 -13.73 -14.84
CA THR A 116 13.88 -13.40 -14.91
C THR A 116 13.62 -12.07 -15.66
N VAL A 117 12.39 -11.87 -16.11
CA VAL A 117 11.97 -10.56 -16.63
C VAL A 117 12.08 -9.51 -15.51
N ASN A 118 12.56 -8.30 -15.82
CA ASN A 118 12.83 -7.21 -14.86
C ASN A 118 14.10 -7.36 -13.99
N ASP A 119 15.09 -8.15 -14.39
CA ASP A 119 16.35 -8.23 -13.65
C ASP A 119 17.13 -6.89 -13.67
N TRP A 120 16.87 -6.04 -14.67
CA TRP A 120 17.41 -4.68 -14.78
C TRP A 120 16.44 -3.72 -15.48
N ILE A 121 16.66 -2.41 -15.35
CA ILE A 121 15.64 -1.41 -15.74
C ILE A 121 15.54 -1.26 -17.26
N GLY A 122 16.67 -1.13 -17.96
CA GLY A 122 16.68 -0.73 -19.36
C GLY A 122 17.70 0.34 -19.70
N ILE A 123 17.74 0.72 -20.99
CA ILE A 123 18.56 1.82 -21.49
C ILE A 123 17.65 3.03 -21.75
N GLU A 124 17.96 4.15 -21.10
CA GLU A 124 17.16 5.38 -21.13
C GLU A 124 17.98 6.50 -21.78
N PHE A 125 17.46 7.10 -22.85
CA PHE A 125 17.98 8.35 -23.41
C PHE A 125 17.12 9.51 -22.91
N THR A 126 17.77 10.55 -22.41
CA THR A 126 17.13 11.76 -21.89
C THR A 126 17.28 12.93 -22.87
N ASP A 127 16.48 13.98 -22.69
CA ASP A 127 16.42 15.24 -23.46
C ASP A 127 17.75 15.92 -23.83
N SER A 128 18.85 15.59 -23.14
CA SER A 128 20.20 16.12 -23.35
C SER A 128 21.10 15.22 -24.22
N SER A 129 20.65 14.05 -24.66
CA SER A 129 21.49 13.12 -25.44
C SER A 129 21.83 13.62 -26.83
N ASN A 130 23.02 13.25 -27.31
CA ASN A 130 23.39 13.50 -28.70
C ASN A 130 22.89 12.35 -29.58
N ASP A 131 21.65 12.53 -30.00
CA ASP A 131 20.84 11.64 -30.80
C ASP A 131 21.47 11.27 -32.16
N GLU A 132 22.03 12.26 -32.84
CA GLU A 132 22.61 12.11 -34.18
C GLU A 132 23.83 11.17 -34.18
N GLN A 133 24.53 11.06 -33.05
CA GLN A 133 25.74 10.24 -32.95
C GLN A 133 25.48 8.86 -32.34
N SER A 134 24.40 8.71 -31.57
CA SER A 134 24.03 7.48 -30.87
C SER A 134 23.44 6.44 -31.82
N ARG A 135 23.84 5.17 -31.68
CA ARG A 135 23.38 4.08 -32.56
C ARG A 135 23.52 2.69 -31.94
N PHE A 136 22.61 1.80 -32.32
CA PHE A 136 22.65 0.37 -32.04
C PHE A 136 22.71 -0.41 -33.35
N GLU A 137 23.75 -1.21 -33.52
CA GLU A 137 23.94 -2.07 -34.69
C GLU A 137 24.19 -3.49 -34.17
N ASN A 138 23.43 -4.49 -34.65
CA ASN A 138 23.55 -5.91 -34.29
C ASN A 138 23.60 -6.16 -32.77
N CYS A 139 22.60 -5.64 -32.05
CA CYS A 139 22.54 -5.71 -30.59
C CYS A 139 21.43 -6.67 -30.13
N VAL A 140 21.55 -7.18 -28.90
CA VAL A 140 20.54 -7.99 -28.21
C VAL A 140 20.28 -7.39 -26.83
N ILE A 141 19.02 -7.13 -26.50
CA ILE A 141 18.60 -6.64 -25.17
C ILE A 141 17.64 -7.67 -24.56
N ARG A 142 17.94 -8.13 -23.33
CA ARG A 142 17.18 -9.21 -22.67
C ARG A 142 16.95 -8.98 -21.18
N TYR A 143 15.89 -9.58 -20.63
CA TYR A 143 15.62 -9.67 -19.18
C TYR A 143 15.47 -8.33 -18.47
N CYS A 144 15.12 -7.27 -19.19
CA CYS A 144 14.94 -5.93 -18.61
C CYS A 144 13.46 -5.54 -18.44
N THR A 145 13.20 -4.44 -17.74
CA THR A 145 11.86 -3.85 -17.63
C THR A 145 11.47 -3.16 -18.94
N THR A 146 12.20 -2.13 -19.33
CA THR A 146 11.93 -1.34 -20.54
C THR A 146 13.18 -1.31 -21.42
N PRO A 147 13.23 -2.03 -22.56
CA PRO A 147 14.46 -2.25 -23.31
C PRO A 147 15.12 -0.96 -23.80
N LEU A 148 14.32 -0.05 -24.36
CA LEU A 148 14.73 1.28 -24.76
C LEU A 148 13.62 2.28 -24.39
N ALA A 149 13.99 3.31 -23.64
CA ALA A 149 13.11 4.42 -23.28
C ALA A 149 13.76 5.74 -23.75
N LEU A 150 13.09 6.45 -24.65
CA LEU A 150 13.61 7.69 -25.20
C LEU A 150 12.64 8.84 -24.87
N THR A 151 13.15 9.85 -24.15
CA THR A 151 12.39 11.04 -23.77
C THR A 151 12.91 12.24 -24.54
N GLN A 152 12.22 12.63 -25.62
CA GLN A 152 12.66 13.66 -26.57
C GLN A 152 14.04 13.40 -27.18
N ALA A 153 14.38 12.12 -27.35
CA ALA A 153 15.66 11.65 -27.83
C ALA A 153 15.49 10.52 -28.86
N PHE A 154 16.40 10.36 -29.81
CA PHE A 154 16.44 9.21 -30.72
C PHE A 154 17.86 8.80 -31.15
N PRO A 155 18.30 7.55 -30.93
CA PRO A 155 19.50 7.09 -31.61
C PRO A 155 19.24 7.11 -33.12
N ARG A 156 20.17 7.69 -33.87
CA ARG A 156 20.08 7.82 -35.34
C ARG A 156 19.78 6.51 -36.06
N LYS A 157 20.22 5.37 -35.51
CA LYS A 157 20.07 4.06 -36.14
C LYS A 157 19.84 2.95 -35.10
N LEU A 158 18.78 2.17 -35.31
CA LEU A 158 18.58 0.84 -34.72
C LEU A 158 18.62 -0.16 -35.87
N GLU A 159 19.70 -0.92 -36.00
CA GLU A 159 19.89 -1.92 -37.05
C GLU A 159 20.13 -3.28 -36.43
N SER A 160 19.32 -4.27 -36.81
CA SER A 160 19.37 -5.65 -36.33
C SER A 160 19.39 -5.73 -34.80
N LEU A 161 18.48 -4.99 -34.14
CA LEU A 161 18.28 -5.03 -32.69
C LEU A 161 17.26 -6.12 -32.36
N THR A 162 17.64 -7.12 -31.56
CA THR A 162 16.71 -8.14 -31.06
C THR A 162 16.38 -7.88 -29.60
N ILE A 163 15.10 -7.89 -29.26
CA ILE A 163 14.64 -7.74 -27.88
C ILE A 163 13.93 -9.03 -27.46
N THR A 164 14.38 -9.65 -26.36
CA THR A 164 13.82 -10.91 -25.87
C THR A 164 13.62 -10.92 -24.36
N ASN A 165 12.52 -11.48 -23.87
CA ASN A 165 12.28 -11.70 -22.44
C ASN A 165 12.36 -10.41 -21.61
N CYS A 166 11.75 -9.32 -22.09
CA CYS A 166 11.59 -8.07 -21.34
C CYS A 166 10.11 -7.87 -20.96
N SER A 167 9.81 -7.12 -19.90
CA SER A 167 8.42 -6.95 -19.45
C SER A 167 7.60 -5.98 -20.32
N SER A 168 8.20 -4.91 -20.83
CA SER A 168 7.56 -4.03 -21.81
C SER A 168 7.47 -4.72 -23.18
N LYS A 169 6.30 -4.65 -23.83
CA LYS A 169 6.10 -5.12 -25.22
C LYS A 169 6.32 -4.03 -26.29
N PHE A 170 6.83 -2.88 -25.87
CA PHE A 170 7.07 -1.74 -26.75
C PHE A 170 8.41 -1.07 -26.43
N VAL A 171 8.99 -0.44 -27.43
CA VAL A 171 10.03 0.57 -27.27
C VAL A 171 9.33 1.93 -27.16
N ASN A 172 9.71 2.75 -26.18
CA ASN A 172 9.14 4.08 -26.02
C ASN A 172 9.98 5.10 -26.81
N LEU A 173 9.34 5.72 -27.79
CA LEU A 173 9.93 6.63 -28.76
C LEU A 173 9.24 7.99 -28.67
N ASN A 174 9.75 8.90 -27.84
CA ASN A 174 9.20 10.26 -27.68
C ASN A 174 7.70 10.29 -27.38
N GLY A 175 7.21 9.37 -26.54
CA GLY A 175 5.80 9.25 -26.19
C GLY A 175 4.99 8.34 -27.13
N HIS A 176 5.57 7.88 -28.24
CA HIS A 176 4.98 6.85 -29.09
C HIS A 176 5.48 5.46 -28.69
N ARG A 177 4.54 4.52 -28.52
CA ARG A 177 4.87 3.11 -28.23
C ARG A 177 5.01 2.36 -29.55
N LEU A 178 6.24 1.99 -29.94
CA LEU A 178 6.43 1.03 -31.03
C LEU A 178 6.35 -0.39 -30.47
N PRO A 179 5.28 -1.14 -30.80
CA PRO A 179 5.19 -2.54 -30.38
C PRO A 179 6.29 -3.36 -31.07
N TYR A 180 6.86 -4.32 -30.35
CA TYR A 180 7.75 -5.32 -30.92
C TYR A 180 7.25 -6.73 -30.59
N GLN A 181 7.59 -7.70 -31.43
CA GLN A 181 7.36 -9.11 -31.14
C GLN A 181 8.62 -9.69 -30.49
N ASN A 182 8.44 -10.40 -29.37
CA ASN A 182 9.53 -11.01 -28.61
C ASN A 182 10.39 -11.92 -29.51
N GLY A 183 11.68 -11.64 -29.65
CA GLY A 183 12.58 -12.43 -30.49
C GLY A 183 12.63 -12.05 -31.97
N VAL A 184 11.88 -11.05 -32.40
CA VAL A 184 11.93 -10.53 -33.78
C VAL A 184 12.93 -9.38 -33.86
N GLU A 185 13.70 -9.33 -34.96
CA GLU A 185 14.65 -8.24 -35.23
C GLU A 185 13.92 -6.93 -35.57
N LEU A 186 14.40 -5.85 -34.96
CA LEU A 186 13.93 -4.49 -35.17
C LEU A 186 14.97 -3.73 -35.99
N ASP A 187 14.57 -3.36 -37.21
CA ASP A 187 15.27 -2.41 -38.07
C ASP A 187 14.47 -1.11 -38.12
N TYR A 188 15.04 -0.05 -37.55
CA TYR A 188 14.46 1.28 -37.54
C TYR A 188 15.51 2.33 -37.88
N ILE A 189 15.37 2.91 -39.07
CA ILE A 189 16.15 4.07 -39.51
C ILE A 189 15.23 5.28 -39.47
N VAL A 190 15.62 6.31 -38.72
CA VAL A 190 14.96 7.62 -38.79
C VAL A 190 15.19 8.16 -40.21
N LYS A 191 14.17 8.07 -41.08
CA LYS A 191 14.13 8.79 -42.36
C LYS A 191 13.45 10.12 -42.11
N ASP A 192 14.06 11.20 -42.60
CA ASP A 192 13.58 12.58 -42.51
C ASP A 192 12.06 12.67 -42.66
N ALA A 193 11.35 12.81 -41.54
CA ALA A 193 9.91 13.00 -41.48
C ALA A 193 9.63 14.19 -40.56
N VAL A 194 9.68 15.36 -41.18
CA VAL A 194 8.94 16.59 -40.90
C VAL A 194 7.99 16.46 -39.69
N TYR A 195 8.42 17.01 -38.55
CA TYR A 195 7.53 17.43 -37.47
C TYR A 195 6.65 18.57 -38.02
N GLN A 196 5.45 18.26 -38.51
CA GLN A 196 4.39 19.27 -38.55
C GLN A 196 3.77 19.32 -37.16
N ALA A 197 4.24 20.26 -36.36
CA ALA A 197 3.51 20.75 -35.21
C ALA A 197 2.22 21.41 -35.72
N SER A 198 1.09 20.70 -35.63
CA SER A 198 -0.22 21.33 -35.73
C SER A 198 -0.49 22.10 -34.44
N ALA A 199 0.13 23.28 -34.32
CA ALA A 199 -0.44 24.33 -33.48
C ALA A 199 -1.80 24.72 -34.11
N PRO A 200 -2.84 25.04 -33.31
CA PRO A 200 -4.06 25.59 -33.88
C PRO A 200 -3.72 26.94 -34.52
N GLU A 201 -3.89 27.02 -35.84
CA GLU A 201 -3.91 28.30 -36.55
C GLU A 201 -5.04 29.16 -35.96
N ALA A 202 -4.64 30.28 -35.38
CA ALA A 202 -5.51 31.43 -35.24
C ALA A 202 -5.91 31.92 -36.64
N PRO A 203 -7.10 32.53 -36.82
CA PRO A 203 -7.47 33.08 -38.12
C PRO A 203 -6.53 34.23 -38.50
N SER A 204 -5.96 34.16 -39.70
CA SER A 204 -5.19 35.23 -40.34
C SER A 204 -6.10 36.24 -41.06
N ASP A 205 -5.77 37.51 -40.87
CA ASP A 205 -5.70 38.65 -41.80
C ASP A 205 -6.86 38.98 -42.77
N ASP A 206 -7.40 40.19 -42.61
CA ASP A 206 -7.15 41.38 -43.47
C ASP A 206 -7.65 42.61 -42.67
N ASP A 207 -6.97 43.77 -42.54
CA ASP A 207 -6.46 44.62 -43.61
C ASP A 207 -5.54 45.73 -43.04
N SER A 208 -4.43 46.03 -43.74
CA SER A 208 -3.65 47.30 -43.79
C SER A 208 -3.06 47.90 -42.47
N SER A 209 -1.87 48.50 -42.38
CA SER A 209 -0.77 48.84 -43.30
C SER A 209 0.40 49.41 -42.46
N ALA A 210 1.64 49.04 -42.80
CA ALA A 210 2.90 49.84 -42.88
C ALA A 210 3.18 50.99 -41.87
N ALA A 211 4.39 51.27 -41.39
CA ALA A 211 5.73 50.70 -41.52
C ALA A 211 6.70 51.53 -40.63
N ALA A 212 7.71 50.85 -40.07
CA ALA A 212 9.12 51.27 -39.92
C ALA A 212 9.51 52.37 -38.88
N PRO A 213 10.81 52.57 -38.57
CA PRO A 213 11.61 51.67 -37.69
C PRO A 213 12.58 52.41 -36.72
N ASN A 214 13.20 51.64 -35.81
CA ASN A 214 14.50 51.85 -35.11
C ASN A 214 14.64 53.10 -34.19
N SER A 215 15.43 53.13 -33.11
CA SER A 215 16.70 52.47 -32.80
C SER A 215 16.99 52.44 -31.28
N GLU A 216 17.95 51.59 -30.94
CA GLU A 216 18.63 51.32 -29.65
C GLU A 216 19.06 52.53 -28.80
N GLY A 217 19.30 52.30 -27.50
CA GLY A 217 20.15 53.16 -26.68
C GLY A 217 19.93 53.08 -25.15
N GLU A 218 20.68 52.18 -24.50
CA GLU A 218 21.35 52.30 -23.20
C GLU A 218 20.62 52.67 -21.88
N ALA A 219 21.05 51.96 -20.84
CA ALA A 219 20.74 52.15 -19.43
C ALA A 219 21.37 53.43 -18.84
N ILE A 220 20.79 53.94 -17.74
CA ILE A 220 21.48 54.46 -16.53
C ILE A 220 20.45 54.67 -15.41
N SER A 221 20.84 54.25 -14.22
CA SER A 221 20.25 54.47 -12.90
C SER A 221 20.23 55.93 -12.45
N ALA A 222 19.24 56.35 -11.64
CA ALA A 222 19.44 57.08 -10.37
C ALA A 222 18.11 57.53 -9.74
N ASP A 223 17.98 57.19 -8.45
CA ASP A 223 17.55 58.01 -7.31
C ASP A 223 16.19 58.72 -7.22
N GLU A 224 15.53 58.32 -6.12
CA GLU A 224 15.00 59.12 -5.01
C GLU A 224 13.78 60.06 -5.16
N LYS A 225 12.89 59.87 -4.15
CA LYS A 225 12.07 60.87 -3.43
C LYS A 225 10.91 61.50 -4.22
N SER A 226 9.79 61.88 -3.63
CA SER A 226 9.16 61.74 -2.30
C SER A 226 7.87 62.57 -2.42
N GLU A 227 6.82 62.18 -1.69
CA GLU A 227 5.66 63.04 -1.35
C GLU A 227 4.78 63.48 -2.54
N GLY A 228 3.47 63.64 -2.43
CA GLY A 228 2.56 63.64 -1.30
C GLY A 228 1.23 64.18 -1.82
N GLU A 229 0.15 63.62 -1.27
CA GLU A 229 -1.18 64.23 -1.09
C GLU A 229 -2.06 64.60 -2.30
N ALA A 230 -3.14 63.80 -2.37
CA ALA A 230 -4.55 64.22 -2.30
C ALA A 230 -5.08 65.31 -3.25
N ASN A 231 -6.19 64.97 -3.91
CA ASN A 231 -7.21 65.96 -4.20
C ASN A 231 -8.62 65.40 -3.97
N SER A 232 -9.36 66.17 -3.19
CA SER A 232 -10.76 66.01 -2.82
C SER A 232 -11.71 66.51 -3.91
N ALA A 233 -12.91 65.94 -3.96
CA ALA A 233 -14.18 66.59 -4.25
C ALA A 233 -15.30 65.64 -3.81
N ALA A 234 -16.52 66.00 -3.42
CA ALA A 234 -17.19 67.19 -2.91
C ALA A 234 -18.69 66.77 -2.84
N SER A 235 -19.42 67.08 -1.76
CA SER A 235 -20.84 67.51 -1.80
C SER A 235 -21.45 67.58 -0.38
N ALA A 236 -22.41 68.50 -0.24
CA ALA A 236 -22.67 69.36 0.90
C ALA A 236 -23.85 68.97 1.82
N ASN A 237 -23.72 69.46 3.06
CA ASN A 237 -24.70 70.01 4.01
C ASN A 237 -25.95 69.23 4.47
N GLY A 238 -25.97 69.00 5.79
CA GLY A 238 -27.16 68.83 6.63
C GLY A 238 -26.75 68.45 8.06
N ASN A 239 -26.84 69.38 9.00
CA ASN A 239 -26.46 69.21 10.40
C ASN A 239 -27.25 68.08 11.08
N ASP A 240 -26.53 67.09 11.60
CA ASP A 240 -26.80 66.48 12.91
C ASP A 240 -25.45 66.11 13.54
N GLY A 241 -25.15 66.73 14.68
CA GLY A 241 -24.00 66.37 15.49
C GLY A 241 -24.27 65.04 16.20
N ALA A 242 -23.54 64.00 15.84
CA ALA A 242 -23.30 62.84 16.70
C ALA A 242 -21.88 62.30 16.46
N ALA A 243 -20.99 62.66 17.38
CA ALA A 243 -19.75 62.01 17.80
C ALA A 243 -18.91 61.26 16.74
N ASN A 244 -17.76 61.85 16.42
CA ASN A 244 -16.55 61.11 16.03
C ASN A 244 -16.27 60.03 17.10
N THR A 245 -16.55 58.76 16.80
CA THR A 245 -16.32 57.64 17.72
C THR A 245 -14.82 57.45 17.87
N GLY A 246 -14.26 57.82 19.03
CA GLY A 246 -12.84 57.68 19.32
C GLY A 246 -12.40 56.22 19.28
N ALA A 247 -11.92 55.77 18.12
CA ALA A 247 -11.44 54.41 17.95
C ALA A 247 -10.05 54.29 18.58
N ALA A 248 -9.86 53.23 19.38
CA ALA A 248 -8.62 52.88 20.04
C ALA A 248 -7.68 52.09 19.12
N MET A 249 -6.43 52.01 19.54
CA MET A 249 -5.34 51.33 18.85
C MET A 249 -4.59 50.42 19.82
N LEU A 250 -4.28 49.20 19.38
CA LEU A 250 -3.50 48.23 20.13
C LEU A 250 -2.25 47.85 19.33
N GLN A 251 -1.07 48.14 19.86
CA GLN A 251 0.23 47.79 19.25
C GLN A 251 1.09 46.99 20.23
N GLY A 252 2.00 46.17 19.72
CA GLY A 252 2.99 45.48 20.54
C GLY A 252 3.86 44.52 19.76
N ILE A 253 4.75 43.81 20.45
CA ILE A 253 5.62 42.80 19.86
C ILE A 253 5.33 41.43 20.48
N VAL A 254 5.30 40.41 19.63
CA VAL A 254 5.25 39.00 20.06
C VAL A 254 6.67 38.44 20.09
N THR A 255 7.09 37.95 21.25
CA THR A 255 8.44 37.40 21.48
C THR A 255 8.40 36.01 22.10
N ASP A 256 9.50 35.27 21.98
CA ASP A 256 9.76 34.07 22.78
C ASP A 256 10.02 34.48 24.24
N ALA A 257 9.30 33.88 25.19
CA ALA A 257 9.38 34.24 26.60
C ALA A 257 10.73 33.90 27.27
N GLU A 258 11.51 32.99 26.69
CA GLU A 258 12.82 32.58 27.22
C GLU A 258 13.96 33.31 26.52
N THR A 259 13.93 33.41 25.18
CA THR A 259 15.03 34.01 24.41
C THR A 259 14.83 35.49 24.12
N ASN A 260 13.61 36.03 24.31
CA ASN A 260 13.18 37.35 23.85
C ASN A 260 13.31 37.57 22.33
N GLU A 261 13.49 36.51 21.54
CA GLU A 261 13.52 36.61 20.07
C GLU A 261 12.12 36.91 19.52
N SER A 262 12.04 37.75 18.50
CA SER A 262 10.77 38.10 17.84
C SER A 262 10.13 36.90 17.14
N LEU A 263 8.80 36.82 17.20
CA LEU A 263 7.99 35.76 16.58
C LEU A 263 7.14 36.30 15.41
N PRO A 264 7.73 36.52 14.21
CA PRO A 264 7.04 37.10 13.05
C PRO A 264 5.93 36.22 12.45
N ARG A 265 5.82 34.95 12.89
CA ARG A 265 4.81 33.99 12.41
C ARG A 265 3.66 33.77 13.40
N ALA A 266 3.57 34.59 14.45
CA ALA A 266 2.44 34.56 15.36
C ALA A 266 1.16 35.06 14.67
N THR A 267 0.01 34.86 15.29
CA THR A 267 -1.27 35.42 14.87
C THR A 267 -1.94 35.98 16.10
N ILE A 268 -2.34 37.25 16.02
CA ILE A 268 -3.06 37.97 17.06
C ILE A 268 -4.53 38.03 16.65
N THR A 269 -5.43 37.71 17.58
CA THR A 269 -6.88 37.87 17.40
C THR A 269 -7.43 38.61 18.61
N VAL A 270 -8.18 39.67 18.35
CA VAL A 270 -8.83 40.50 19.37
C VAL A 270 -10.33 40.34 19.21
N VAL A 271 -10.99 39.87 20.28
CA VAL A 271 -12.43 39.59 20.31
C VAL A 271 -13.05 40.44 21.42
N SER A 272 -14.09 41.21 21.11
CA SER A 272 -14.86 41.91 22.15
C SER A 272 -15.57 40.88 23.04
N VAL A 273 -15.76 41.18 24.32
CA VAL A 273 -16.37 40.23 25.27
C VAL A 273 -17.82 39.84 24.90
N ASP A 274 -18.51 40.65 24.10
CA ASP A 274 -19.83 40.31 23.54
C ASP A 274 -19.77 39.48 22.23
N GLY A 275 -18.57 39.13 21.77
CA GLY A 275 -18.30 38.31 20.59
C GLY A 275 -18.57 38.98 19.24
N LYS A 276 -18.96 40.26 19.21
CA LYS A 276 -19.42 40.93 17.99
C LYS A 276 -18.32 41.55 17.14
N ILE A 277 -17.19 41.91 17.74
CA ILE A 277 -16.07 42.56 17.06
C ILE A 277 -14.88 41.61 17.10
N THR A 278 -14.46 41.13 15.93
CA THR A 278 -13.23 40.33 15.77
C THR A 278 -12.28 41.06 14.82
N ARG A 279 -11.05 41.35 15.27
CA ARG A 279 -9.96 41.80 14.40
C ARG A 279 -8.75 40.88 14.57
N GLY A 280 -8.05 40.61 13.48
CA GLY A 280 -6.84 39.80 13.48
C GLY A 280 -5.68 40.53 12.82
N ALA A 281 -4.47 40.25 13.29
CA ALA A 281 -3.23 40.73 12.68
C ALA A 281 -2.20 39.59 12.65
N ALA A 282 -1.41 39.55 11.58
CA ALA A 282 -0.13 38.83 11.56
C ALA A 282 0.96 39.85 11.87
N PRO A 283 1.89 39.58 12.81
CA PRO A 283 2.99 40.47 13.07
C PRO A 283 3.92 40.62 11.86
N GLY A 284 4.57 41.78 11.74
CA GLY A 284 5.60 42.06 10.75
C GLY A 284 6.87 41.22 10.98
N ALA A 285 7.87 41.41 10.12
CA ALA A 285 9.14 40.65 10.15
C ALA A 285 9.88 40.71 11.50
N ASN A 286 9.61 41.74 12.31
CA ASN A 286 10.19 41.95 13.64
C ASN A 286 9.28 41.50 14.79
N GLY A 287 8.18 40.79 14.52
CA GLY A 287 7.23 40.33 15.55
C GLY A 287 6.23 41.40 16.00
N GLU A 288 6.25 42.59 15.40
CA GLU A 288 5.37 43.72 15.74
C GLU A 288 3.97 43.60 15.14
N PHE A 289 2.92 43.87 15.91
CA PHE A 289 1.54 43.89 15.44
C PHE A 289 0.91 45.26 15.69
N ASP A 290 0.00 45.64 14.80
CA ASP A 290 -0.77 46.88 14.88
C ASP A 290 -2.23 46.62 14.55
N LEU A 291 -3.11 46.90 15.52
CA LEU A 291 -4.55 46.79 15.39
C LEU A 291 -5.19 48.16 15.64
N GLN A 292 -5.50 48.83 14.54
CA GLN A 292 -6.13 50.15 14.51
C GLN A 292 -7.66 50.04 14.48
N ASN A 293 -8.32 51.15 14.81
CA ASN A 293 -9.76 51.33 14.69
C ASN A 293 -10.58 50.29 15.50
N LEU A 294 -10.17 50.06 16.74
CA LEU A 294 -10.90 49.23 17.71
C LEU A 294 -11.90 50.10 18.48
N PRO A 295 -13.20 49.80 18.48
CA PRO A 295 -14.15 50.55 19.31
C PRO A 295 -13.78 50.51 20.79
N PRO A 296 -14.14 51.53 21.59
CA PRO A 296 -13.95 51.48 23.04
C PRO A 296 -14.70 50.27 23.62
N GLY A 297 -14.05 49.47 24.46
CA GLY A 297 -14.65 48.25 24.97
C GLY A 297 -13.68 47.31 25.67
N LEU A 298 -14.21 46.19 26.15
CA LEU A 298 -13.45 45.12 26.78
C LEU A 298 -13.13 44.03 25.76
N TYR A 299 -11.88 43.62 25.70
CA TYR A 299 -11.38 42.67 24.71
C TYR A 299 -10.62 41.50 25.35
N ALA A 300 -10.72 40.33 24.72
CA ALA A 300 -9.81 39.21 24.88
C ALA A 300 -8.80 39.22 23.72
N VAL A 301 -7.51 39.26 24.04
CA VAL A 301 -6.42 39.25 23.05
C VAL A 301 -5.77 37.86 23.07
N THR A 302 -5.97 37.10 22.00
CA THR A 302 -5.40 35.76 21.85
C THR A 302 -4.24 35.80 20.86
N VAL A 303 -3.10 35.26 21.26
CA VAL A 303 -1.93 35.08 20.41
C VAL A 303 -1.62 33.59 20.28
N SER A 304 -1.42 33.14 19.04
CA SER A 304 -0.94 31.80 18.74
C SER A 304 0.24 31.83 17.78
N CYS A 305 1.27 31.03 18.06
CA CYS A 305 2.39 30.79 17.16
C CYS A 305 2.68 29.29 17.12
N LEU A 306 3.02 28.75 15.95
CA LEU A 306 3.38 27.34 15.83
C LEU A 306 4.61 27.04 16.70
N GLY A 307 4.54 25.99 17.52
CA GLY A 307 5.61 25.63 18.48
C GLY A 307 5.51 26.33 19.85
N TYR A 308 4.51 27.19 20.05
CA TYR A 308 4.32 27.94 21.30
C TYR A 308 2.95 27.69 21.92
N ALA A 309 2.86 27.80 23.25
CA ALA A 309 1.60 27.72 23.96
C ALA A 309 0.72 28.92 23.58
N ARG A 310 -0.53 28.65 23.17
CA ARG A 310 -1.52 29.72 22.93
C ARG A 310 -1.70 30.53 24.20
N ARG A 311 -1.63 31.85 24.10
CA ARG A 311 -1.81 32.77 25.22
C ARG A 311 -3.02 33.65 24.95
N THR A 312 -3.96 33.68 25.89
CA THR A 312 -5.09 34.61 25.88
C THR A 312 -4.94 35.56 27.06
N ILE A 313 -4.94 36.85 26.77
CA ILE A 313 -4.97 37.94 27.75
C ILE A 313 -6.40 38.42 27.80
N GLU A 314 -7.09 38.03 28.86
CA GLU A 314 -8.44 38.51 29.16
C GLU A 314 -8.38 39.95 29.69
N ASP A 315 -9.52 40.63 29.64
CA ASP A 315 -9.75 41.94 30.27
C ASP A 315 -8.91 43.12 29.73
N VAL A 316 -8.62 43.14 28.43
CA VAL A 316 -7.99 44.29 27.77
C VAL A 316 -9.02 45.37 27.51
N VAL A 317 -9.16 46.31 28.46
CA VAL A 317 -10.01 47.51 28.33
C VAL A 317 -9.35 48.53 27.37
N LEU A 318 -10.08 48.99 26.37
CA LEU A 318 -9.69 50.11 25.51
C LEU A 318 -10.69 51.26 25.66
N ALA A 319 -10.23 52.43 26.06
CA ALA A 319 -11.00 53.67 26.12
C ALA A 319 -11.04 54.39 24.77
N ALA A 320 -11.92 55.38 24.63
CA ALA A 320 -12.08 56.09 23.36
C ALA A 320 -10.82 56.89 22.98
N GLY A 321 -10.29 56.61 21.79
CA GLY A 321 -9.06 57.20 21.27
C GLY A 321 -7.78 56.72 21.98
N GLU A 322 -7.87 55.66 22.80
CA GLU A 322 -6.70 55.16 23.54
C GLU A 322 -5.70 54.48 22.61
N PHE A 323 -4.42 54.82 22.79
CA PHE A 323 -3.31 54.02 22.31
C PHE A 323 -2.83 53.10 23.43
N ARG A 324 -2.86 51.78 23.20
CA ARG A 324 -2.42 50.79 24.17
C ARG A 324 -1.29 49.92 23.62
N ALA A 325 -0.15 49.93 24.31
CA ALA A 325 0.95 49.00 24.05
C ALA A 325 0.72 47.68 24.81
N LEU A 326 0.94 46.54 24.15
CA LEU A 326 0.79 45.21 24.72
C LEU A 326 1.79 44.23 24.10
N ASP A 327 2.95 44.09 24.73
CA ASP A 327 3.92 43.06 24.36
C ASP A 327 3.51 41.69 24.93
N ILE A 328 3.64 40.66 24.11
CA ILE A 328 3.09 39.34 24.40
C ILE A 328 4.19 38.28 24.25
N PRO A 329 4.91 37.97 25.35
CA PRO A 329 5.83 36.84 25.33
C PRO A 329 5.07 35.52 25.30
N LEU A 330 5.45 34.62 24.40
CA LEU A 330 4.91 33.27 24.29
C LEU A 330 5.93 32.26 24.82
N SER A 331 5.48 31.37 25.71
CA SER A 331 6.30 30.25 26.15
C SER A 331 6.29 29.16 25.07
N GLN A 332 7.46 28.60 24.75
CA GLN A 332 7.54 27.43 23.89
C GLN A 332 6.67 26.31 24.48
N THR A 333 5.98 25.56 23.62
CA THR A 333 5.29 24.35 24.06
C THR A 333 6.37 23.33 24.38
N GLY A 334 6.79 23.27 25.65
CA GLY A 334 7.87 22.41 26.08
C GLY A 334 7.69 20.98 25.58
N ILE A 335 8.78 20.34 25.14
CA ILE A 335 8.77 18.92 24.85
C ILE A 335 8.43 18.20 26.16
N GLU A 336 7.17 17.86 26.36
CA GLU A 336 6.79 17.01 27.50
C GLU A 336 7.48 15.65 27.31
N PHE A 337 8.60 15.42 27.99
CA PHE A 337 9.41 14.20 27.80
C PHE A 337 8.74 12.95 28.38
N ASN A 338 7.67 13.11 29.15
CA ASN A 338 6.97 12.01 29.82
C ASN A 338 5.43 12.10 29.67
N PRO A 339 4.90 12.05 28.45
CA PRO A 339 3.46 12.14 28.21
C PRO A 339 2.69 11.02 28.88
N ILE A 340 1.41 11.27 29.13
CA ILE A 340 0.46 10.26 29.60
C ILE A 340 -0.14 9.54 28.39
N ALA A 341 -0.11 8.21 28.44
CA ALA A 341 -0.70 7.33 27.46
C ALA A 341 -1.68 6.34 28.10
N VAL A 342 -2.70 5.92 27.36
CA VAL A 342 -3.72 4.97 27.84
C VAL A 342 -3.59 3.61 27.17
N THR A 343 -3.02 3.54 25.97
CA THR A 343 -3.09 2.37 25.09
C THR A 343 -2.30 1.17 25.59
N ALA A 344 -1.22 1.39 26.35
CA ALA A 344 -0.41 0.30 26.86
C ALA A 344 -1.06 -0.49 28.02
N SER A 345 -2.03 0.10 28.73
CA SER A 345 -2.58 -0.47 29.99
C SER A 345 -4.10 -0.30 30.19
N LYS A 346 -4.82 0.35 29.28
CA LYS A 346 -6.22 0.83 29.40
C LYS A 346 -6.44 1.91 30.48
N LEU A 347 -5.43 2.22 31.29
CA LEU A 347 -5.42 3.30 32.27
C LEU A 347 -4.38 4.37 31.89
N PRO A 348 -4.59 5.65 32.26
CA PRO A 348 -3.59 6.70 32.03
C PRO A 348 -2.27 6.41 32.76
N LYS A 349 -1.17 6.36 32.01
CA LYS A 349 0.18 6.10 32.50
C LYS A 349 1.22 6.97 31.82
N LYS A 350 2.19 7.43 32.60
CA LYS A 350 3.43 8.00 32.08
C LYS A 350 4.17 6.98 31.20
N ILE A 351 4.69 7.39 30.05
CA ILE A 351 5.36 6.45 29.11
C ILE A 351 6.57 5.72 29.73
N PHE A 352 7.29 6.36 30.66
CA PHE A 352 8.42 5.70 31.36
C PHE A 352 7.96 4.64 32.37
N ALA A 353 6.67 4.57 32.68
CA ALA A 353 6.08 3.53 33.52
C ALA A 353 5.25 2.51 32.72
N ALA A 354 5.19 2.64 31.39
CA ALA A 354 4.35 1.80 30.54
C ALA A 354 4.92 0.38 30.41
N PRO A 355 4.10 -0.68 30.53
CA PRO A 355 4.53 -2.07 30.43
C PRO A 355 4.66 -2.57 28.97
N ALA A 356 4.88 -1.67 28.01
CA ALA A 356 5.02 -1.97 26.58
C ALA A 356 5.92 -0.95 25.87
N ALA A 357 6.41 -1.30 24.69
CA ALA A 357 7.05 -0.34 23.78
C ALA A 357 5.98 0.62 23.26
N ILE A 358 6.02 1.87 23.73
CA ILE A 358 5.05 2.90 23.35
C ILE A 358 5.75 4.15 22.83
N SER A 359 5.17 4.71 21.77
CA SER A 359 5.53 6.00 21.17
C SER A 359 4.29 6.87 21.08
N VAL A 360 4.46 8.19 21.21
CA VAL A 360 3.37 9.16 21.18
C VAL A 360 3.74 10.27 20.20
N ILE A 361 2.86 10.51 19.22
CA ILE A 361 2.93 11.66 18.32
C ILE A 361 1.98 12.72 18.86
N LYS A 362 2.47 13.92 19.16
CA LYS A 362 1.68 14.98 19.80
C LYS A 362 0.98 15.86 18.77
N ALA A 363 -0.05 16.60 19.22
CA ALA A 363 -0.73 17.61 18.40
C ALA A 363 0.23 18.61 17.73
N GLY A 364 1.29 19.04 18.43
CA GLY A 364 2.30 19.94 17.87
C GLY A 364 3.02 19.33 16.66
N ASP A 365 3.51 18.09 16.79
CA ASP A 365 4.19 17.38 15.70
C ASP A 365 3.25 17.15 14.50
N ILE A 366 1.99 16.80 14.79
CA ILE A 366 0.94 16.61 13.79
C ILE A 366 0.70 17.91 13.01
N ALA A 367 0.62 19.05 13.69
CA ALA A 367 0.40 20.36 13.06
C ALA A 367 1.56 20.81 12.17
N THR A 368 2.78 20.31 12.38
CA THR A 368 3.94 20.63 11.52
C THR A 368 4.00 19.81 10.23
N ARG A 369 3.17 18.77 10.09
CA ARG A 369 3.20 17.84 8.96
C ARG A 369 1.93 17.95 8.13
N SER A 370 2.09 18.30 6.86
CA SER A 370 1.01 18.17 5.88
C SER A 370 0.86 16.71 5.48
N THR A 371 -0.23 16.07 5.93
CA THR A 371 -0.54 14.66 5.69
C THR A 371 -2.02 14.51 5.35
N LEU A 372 -2.36 13.57 4.48
CA LEU A 372 -3.75 13.36 4.03
C LEU A 372 -4.51 12.35 4.89
N THR A 373 -3.75 11.48 5.56
CA THR A 373 -4.29 10.45 6.45
C THR A 373 -3.56 10.43 7.78
N THR A 374 -4.26 9.92 8.81
CA THR A 374 -3.68 9.82 10.16
C THR A 374 -2.49 8.85 10.22
N ALA A 375 -2.44 7.86 9.33
CA ALA A 375 -1.39 6.86 9.27
C ALA A 375 -0.06 7.37 8.70
N GLU A 376 -0.08 8.42 7.88
CA GLU A 376 1.16 9.03 7.34
C GLU A 376 2.07 9.58 8.44
N HIS A 377 1.51 9.99 9.58
CA HIS A 377 2.30 10.45 10.73
C HIS A 377 3.26 9.36 11.26
N LEU A 378 2.98 8.08 10.99
CA LEU A 378 3.79 6.95 11.42
C LEU A 378 5.00 6.71 10.51
N ARG A 379 5.06 7.29 9.29
CA ARG A 379 6.08 6.96 8.27
C ARG A 379 7.52 7.03 8.78
N ALA A 380 7.83 8.00 9.64
CA ALA A 380 9.18 8.20 10.18
C ALA A 380 9.42 7.53 11.54
N MET A 381 8.46 6.76 12.05
CA MET A 381 8.59 6.14 13.37
C MET A 381 9.41 4.85 13.34
N PRO A 382 10.20 4.56 14.38
CA PRO A 382 10.92 3.29 14.49
C PRO A 382 9.98 2.07 14.45
N ALA A 383 10.46 0.99 13.84
CA ALA A 383 9.74 -0.27 13.70
C ALA A 383 8.43 -0.21 12.90
N VAL A 384 8.15 0.91 12.20
CA VAL A 384 7.07 1.01 11.22
C VAL A 384 7.59 0.54 9.86
N ASP A 385 6.92 -0.44 9.29
CA ASP A 385 6.99 -0.79 7.88
C ASP A 385 5.85 -0.06 7.17
N PHE A 386 6.20 0.84 6.26
CA PHE A 386 5.28 1.74 5.58
C PHE A 386 5.46 1.59 4.07
N ALA A 387 4.43 1.15 3.37
CA ALA A 387 4.40 1.10 1.91
C ALA A 387 3.26 1.99 1.39
N ALA A 388 3.60 3.03 0.63
CA ALA A 388 2.61 3.83 -0.08
C ALA A 388 2.16 3.06 -1.33
N THR A 389 0.85 2.91 -1.50
CA THR A 389 0.25 2.24 -2.68
C THR A 389 -0.49 3.22 -3.59
N GLY A 390 -0.70 4.43 -3.10
CA GLY A 390 -1.32 5.54 -3.80
C GLY A 390 -1.11 6.81 -2.97
N LEU A 391 -1.77 7.88 -3.37
CA LEU A 391 -1.53 9.20 -2.79
C LEU A 391 -2.09 9.35 -1.37
N ASN A 392 -3.25 8.76 -1.10
CA ASN A 392 -3.89 8.67 0.22
C ASN A 392 -3.97 7.23 0.76
N GLN A 393 -3.30 6.28 0.09
CA GLN A 393 -3.38 4.85 0.40
C GLN A 393 -2.02 4.32 0.81
N MET A 394 -2.03 3.53 1.88
CA MET A 394 -0.81 3.00 2.48
C MET A 394 -1.07 1.74 3.27
N LEU A 395 -0.03 0.93 3.34
CA LEU A 395 0.02 -0.32 4.08
C LEU A 395 0.98 -0.11 5.25
N VAL A 396 0.44 -0.20 6.46
CA VAL A 396 1.20 0.05 7.69
C VAL A 396 1.21 -1.21 8.54
N ALA A 397 2.41 -1.71 8.80
CA ALA A 397 2.65 -2.77 9.77
C ALA A 397 3.72 -2.33 10.77
N LEU A 398 3.71 -2.95 11.95
CA LEU A 398 4.73 -2.76 12.96
C LEU A 398 5.56 -4.04 13.06
N ARG A 399 6.88 -3.89 13.13
CA ARG A 399 7.85 -4.99 13.25
C ARG A 399 7.81 -5.97 12.06
N GLY A 400 7.59 -5.44 10.86
CA GLY A 400 7.54 -6.20 9.59
C GLY A 400 6.22 -6.94 9.35
N PHE A 401 6.28 -7.97 8.50
CA PHE A 401 5.12 -8.76 8.04
C PHE A 401 4.04 -7.91 7.36
N ASN A 402 4.46 -6.87 6.64
CA ASN A 402 3.58 -6.07 5.81
C ASN A 402 3.18 -6.87 4.56
N ASN A 403 1.98 -6.64 4.05
CA ASN A 403 1.48 -7.25 2.82
C ASN A 403 0.59 -6.25 2.07
N VAL A 404 0.24 -6.59 0.82
CA VAL A 404 -0.45 -5.69 -0.13
C VAL A 404 -1.89 -5.28 0.24
N PHE A 405 -2.44 -5.76 1.36
CA PHE A 405 -3.75 -5.36 1.91
C PHE A 405 -3.80 -5.59 3.44
N THR A 406 -2.82 -5.05 4.15
CA THR A 406 -2.59 -5.39 5.56
C THR A 406 -3.69 -4.89 6.51
N GLY A 407 -4.19 -5.81 7.34
CA GLY A 407 -4.96 -5.54 8.55
C GLY A 407 -4.15 -5.75 9.83
N ALA A 408 -2.81 -5.84 9.74
CA ALA A 408 -1.95 -6.30 10.84
C ALA A 408 -1.89 -5.32 12.02
N LEU A 409 -1.83 -4.01 11.74
CA LEU A 409 -1.95 -2.97 12.76
C LEU A 409 -3.42 -2.83 13.18
N LEU A 410 -3.70 -2.71 14.49
CA LEU A 410 -5.04 -2.39 15.00
C LEU A 410 -5.23 -0.87 15.09
N PRO A 411 -5.92 -0.20 14.15
CA PRO A 411 -6.24 1.21 14.26
C PRO A 411 -7.48 1.44 15.13
N LEU A 412 -7.33 2.36 16.07
CA LEU A 412 -8.40 2.86 16.93
C LEU A 412 -8.50 4.37 16.79
N THR A 413 -9.72 4.89 16.76
CA THR A 413 -10.01 6.29 17.01
C THR A 413 -10.90 6.37 18.24
N ASP A 414 -10.45 7.00 19.32
CA ASP A 414 -11.27 7.20 20.51
C ASP A 414 -11.88 5.88 21.06
N HIS A 415 -11.10 4.79 21.07
CA HIS A 415 -11.46 3.40 21.42
C HIS A 415 -12.36 2.64 20.43
N ARG A 416 -12.75 3.24 19.31
CA ARG A 416 -13.50 2.58 18.23
C ARG A 416 -12.55 1.97 17.21
N LEU A 417 -12.88 0.77 16.69
CA LEU A 417 -12.18 0.17 15.55
C LEU A 417 -12.31 1.07 14.31
N ALA A 418 -11.17 1.56 13.81
CA ALA A 418 -11.08 2.45 12.65
C ALA A 418 -10.59 1.70 11.41
N ARG A 419 -11.32 0.63 11.04
CA ARG A 419 -11.05 -0.22 9.86
C ARG A 419 -12.36 -0.72 9.25
N LEU A 420 -12.28 -1.35 8.08
CA LEU A 420 -13.45 -1.91 7.41
C LEU A 420 -14.06 -3.10 8.18
N PRO A 421 -15.40 -3.21 8.27
CA PRO A 421 -16.07 -4.29 9.03
C PRO A 421 -15.73 -5.72 8.59
N ALA A 422 -15.96 -6.06 7.31
CA ALA A 422 -15.94 -7.46 6.84
C ALA A 422 -14.56 -7.89 6.32
N LEU A 423 -13.97 -7.12 5.40
CA LEU A 423 -12.64 -7.39 4.83
C LEU A 423 -11.48 -7.12 5.81
N ARG A 424 -11.72 -6.35 6.89
CA ARG A 424 -10.77 -6.09 7.99
C ARG A 424 -9.40 -5.50 7.61
N PHE A 425 -9.17 -5.06 6.37
CA PHE A 425 -7.99 -4.28 6.01
C PHE A 425 -8.12 -2.81 6.45
N ASN A 426 -6.97 -2.14 6.56
CA ASN A 426 -6.90 -0.77 7.07
C ASN A 426 -7.00 0.28 5.94
N ALA A 427 -8.22 0.71 5.62
CA ALA A 427 -8.48 1.84 4.72
C ALA A 427 -8.35 3.18 5.48
N PHE A 428 -7.11 3.67 5.67
CA PHE A 428 -6.84 4.88 6.45
C PHE A 428 -7.43 6.16 5.83
N ASN A 429 -7.59 6.19 4.52
CA ASN A 429 -8.32 7.23 3.78
C ASN A 429 -9.81 7.32 4.16
N LEU A 430 -10.45 6.25 4.64
CA LEU A 430 -11.85 6.27 5.09
C LEU A 430 -12.03 6.77 6.54
N ILE A 431 -10.95 7.05 7.27
CA ILE A 431 -11.04 7.64 8.61
C ILE A 431 -11.47 9.10 8.49
N SER A 432 -12.61 9.47 9.09
CA SER A 432 -13.18 10.83 9.00
C SER A 432 -12.40 11.89 9.80
N THR A 433 -11.71 11.48 10.86
CA THR A 433 -10.99 12.37 11.79
C THR A 433 -9.95 13.23 11.06
N THR A 434 -9.94 14.53 11.37
CA THR A 434 -9.03 15.52 10.76
C THR A 434 -7.78 15.73 11.62
N ASN A 435 -6.66 16.09 11.00
CA ASN A 435 -5.41 16.37 11.73
C ASN A 435 -5.57 17.47 12.79
N ASP A 436 -6.34 18.52 12.51
CA ASP A 436 -6.59 19.64 13.43
C ASP A 436 -7.27 19.18 14.73
N ASP A 437 -7.96 18.05 14.69
CA ASP A 437 -8.76 17.53 15.79
C ASP A 437 -8.04 16.44 16.62
N ILE A 438 -6.88 16.00 16.18
CA ILE A 438 -6.09 15.00 16.90
C ILE A 438 -5.36 15.67 18.07
N GLU A 439 -5.56 15.12 19.26
CA GLU A 439 -4.79 15.48 20.45
C GLU A 439 -3.43 14.78 20.43
N ARG A 440 -3.44 13.48 20.13
CA ARG A 440 -2.24 12.66 19.97
C ARG A 440 -2.55 11.34 19.27
N ILE A 441 -1.51 10.71 18.75
CA ILE A 441 -1.52 9.33 18.25
C ILE A 441 -0.60 8.50 19.14
N GLU A 442 -1.15 7.48 19.78
CA GLU A 442 -0.39 6.52 20.60
C GLU A 442 -0.13 5.25 19.80
N ILE A 443 1.14 4.84 19.67
CA ILE A 443 1.54 3.60 19.00
C ILE A 443 2.13 2.65 20.03
N VAL A 444 1.50 1.49 20.21
CA VAL A 444 2.05 0.38 21.00
C VAL A 444 2.61 -0.65 20.03
N SER A 445 3.92 -0.83 20.05
CA SER A 445 4.63 -1.77 19.19
C SER A 445 4.65 -3.16 19.83
N GLY A 446 4.26 -4.17 19.06
CA GLY A 446 4.22 -5.56 19.51
C GLY A 446 2.87 -5.99 20.09
N PRO A 447 2.75 -7.26 20.52
CA PRO A 447 1.45 -7.89 20.70
C PRO A 447 0.68 -7.39 21.92
N ASN A 448 -0.64 -7.18 21.77
CA ASN A 448 -1.49 -6.61 22.83
C ASN A 448 -2.86 -7.31 23.00
N SER A 449 -3.00 -8.57 22.56
CA SER A 449 -4.30 -9.28 22.61
C SER A 449 -4.85 -9.45 24.02
N ALA A 450 -4.01 -9.53 25.05
CA ALA A 450 -4.50 -9.62 26.43
C ALA A 450 -5.41 -8.44 26.84
N LEU A 451 -5.30 -7.28 26.17
CA LEU A 451 -6.13 -6.09 26.43
C LEU A 451 -7.10 -5.73 25.30
N TYR A 452 -6.75 -6.05 24.06
CA TYR A 452 -7.50 -5.64 22.87
C TYR A 452 -8.15 -6.80 22.11
N GLY A 453 -7.86 -8.04 22.48
CA GLY A 453 -8.38 -9.23 21.81
C GLY A 453 -7.73 -9.48 20.44
N PRO A 454 -8.48 -10.07 19.49
CA PRO A 454 -7.92 -10.52 18.22
C PRO A 454 -7.37 -9.36 17.39
N ASN A 455 -6.40 -9.63 16.52
CA ASN A 455 -5.88 -8.70 15.52
C ASN A 455 -5.05 -7.54 16.10
N SER A 456 -4.44 -7.75 17.27
CA SER A 456 -3.52 -6.80 17.91
C SER A 456 -2.13 -7.39 18.10
N ALA A 457 -1.77 -8.41 17.30
CA ALA A 457 -0.49 -9.11 17.41
C ALA A 457 0.70 -8.26 16.93
N ASN A 458 0.51 -7.40 15.93
CA ASN A 458 1.58 -6.54 15.41
C ASN A 458 1.64 -5.19 16.14
N GLY A 459 0.52 -4.75 16.69
CA GLY A 459 0.45 -3.61 17.60
C GLY A 459 -0.84 -2.81 17.47
N VAL A 460 -0.88 -1.66 18.12
CA VAL A 460 -2.07 -0.81 18.19
C VAL A 460 -1.69 0.62 17.87
N MET A 461 -2.41 1.24 16.93
CA MET A 461 -2.41 2.68 16.69
C MET A 461 -3.69 3.26 17.27
N HIS A 462 -3.58 4.23 18.17
CA HIS A 462 -4.73 4.84 18.80
C HIS A 462 -4.70 6.36 18.63
N VAL A 463 -5.56 6.85 17.74
CA VAL A 463 -5.83 8.27 17.53
C VAL A 463 -6.79 8.73 18.61
N ILE A 464 -6.39 9.76 19.35
CA ILE A 464 -7.18 10.34 20.44
C ILE A 464 -7.54 11.76 20.05
N THR A 465 -8.83 12.09 20.08
CA THR A 465 -9.33 13.40 19.61
C THR A 465 -9.45 14.40 20.75
N LYS A 466 -9.31 15.69 20.42
CA LYS A 466 -9.47 16.81 21.36
C LYS A 466 -10.88 16.83 21.95
N SER A 467 -10.95 17.04 23.27
CA SER A 467 -12.21 17.29 23.99
C SER A 467 -12.68 18.74 23.76
N PRO A 468 -13.95 18.98 23.40
CA PRO A 468 -14.49 20.35 23.29
C PRO A 468 -14.45 21.11 24.62
N LEU A 469 -14.53 20.42 25.76
CA LEU A 469 -14.48 21.04 27.10
C LEU A 469 -13.10 21.58 27.50
N GLY A 470 -12.05 21.30 26.72
CA GLY A 470 -10.69 21.75 27.01
C GLY A 470 -9.95 22.29 25.79
N SER A 471 -10.62 22.39 24.64
CA SER A 471 -10.02 22.83 23.38
C SER A 471 -11.08 23.49 22.50
N GLU A 472 -11.52 24.67 22.94
CA GLU A 472 -12.50 25.52 22.25
C GLU A 472 -11.87 26.32 21.10
N GLY A 473 -12.74 26.84 20.24
CA GLY A 473 -12.41 27.73 19.14
C GLY A 473 -12.45 27.06 17.77
N THR A 474 -12.18 27.87 16.76
CA THR A 474 -12.15 27.48 15.35
C THR A 474 -10.71 27.33 14.87
N THR A 475 -10.45 26.32 14.05
CA THR A 475 -9.19 26.12 13.33
C THR A 475 -9.52 25.80 11.88
N MET A 476 -8.87 26.49 10.95
CA MET A 476 -9.00 26.31 9.51
C MET A 476 -7.62 26.07 8.95
N SER A 477 -7.50 25.05 8.09
CA SER A 477 -6.27 24.68 7.41
C SER A 477 -6.57 24.53 5.93
N ALA A 478 -5.70 25.03 5.06
CA ALA A 478 -5.82 24.90 3.62
C ALA A 478 -4.44 24.83 2.98
N GLY A 479 -4.33 24.13 1.84
CA GLY A 479 -3.10 24.07 1.08
C GLY A 479 -3.26 23.36 -0.26
N GLY A 480 -2.15 23.20 -0.96
CA GLY A 480 -2.06 22.51 -2.24
C GLY A 480 -0.63 22.03 -2.49
N GLY A 481 -0.46 21.19 -3.49
CA GLY A 481 0.80 20.62 -3.93
C GLY A 481 0.66 20.02 -5.34
N GLU A 482 1.77 19.56 -5.92
CA GLU A 482 1.80 19.14 -7.33
C GLU A 482 0.77 18.06 -7.70
N ARG A 483 0.55 17.09 -6.80
CA ARG A 483 -0.44 16.01 -6.99
C ARG A 483 -1.73 16.19 -6.20
N ILE A 484 -1.72 16.98 -5.14
CA ILE A 484 -2.91 17.40 -4.40
C ILE A 484 -3.23 18.83 -4.79
N GLY A 485 -4.09 19.00 -5.80
CA GLY A 485 -4.44 20.33 -6.27
C GLY A 485 -4.97 21.22 -5.14
N PHE A 486 -5.80 20.66 -4.25
CA PHE A 486 -6.30 21.35 -3.07
C PHE A 486 -6.59 20.39 -1.92
N PHE A 487 -6.29 20.81 -0.70
CA PHE A 487 -6.83 20.24 0.53
C PHE A 487 -7.25 21.35 1.50
N GLY A 488 -8.28 21.08 2.29
CA GLY A 488 -8.74 21.97 3.34
C GLY A 488 -9.44 21.22 4.47
N SER A 489 -9.30 21.73 5.68
CA SER A 489 -9.99 21.24 6.87
C SER A 489 -10.47 22.37 7.77
N LEU A 490 -11.53 22.06 8.52
CA LEU A 490 -12.15 22.93 9.50
C LEU A 490 -12.37 22.13 10.77
N ARG A 491 -12.13 22.76 11.91
CA ARG A 491 -12.56 22.31 13.22
C ARG A 491 -13.19 23.49 13.95
N HIS A 492 -14.34 23.30 14.55
CA HIS A 492 -14.95 24.26 15.47
C HIS A 492 -15.43 23.54 16.73
N ALA A 493 -15.11 24.10 17.90
CA ALA A 493 -15.56 23.58 19.19
C ALA A 493 -15.99 24.72 20.11
N GLY A 494 -17.00 24.47 20.93
CA GLY A 494 -17.45 25.39 21.97
C GLY A 494 -17.92 24.63 23.20
N SER A 495 -17.96 25.31 24.34
CA SER A 495 -18.49 24.75 25.59
C SER A 495 -19.43 25.69 26.31
N PHE A 496 -20.32 25.11 27.11
CA PHE A 496 -21.26 25.81 27.98
C PHE A 496 -20.99 25.40 29.43
N ASN A 497 -20.57 26.35 30.26
CA ASN A 497 -20.34 26.19 31.70
C ASN A 497 -19.42 24.99 32.06
N ASN A 498 -18.48 24.62 31.18
CA ASN A 498 -17.63 23.42 31.32
C ASN A 498 -18.40 22.11 31.58
N ARG A 499 -19.69 22.06 31.22
CA ARG A 499 -20.58 20.90 31.41
C ARG A 499 -21.03 20.29 30.09
N LEU A 500 -21.37 21.11 29.11
CA LEU A 500 -21.78 20.65 27.77
C LEU A 500 -20.79 21.22 26.76
N GLY A 501 -20.03 20.36 26.09
CA GLY A 501 -19.12 20.73 25.01
C GLY A 501 -19.60 20.13 23.69
N TYR A 502 -19.46 20.87 22.60
CA TYR A 502 -19.72 20.37 21.26
C TYR A 502 -18.54 20.66 20.34
N LYS A 503 -18.38 19.81 19.33
CA LYS A 503 -17.34 19.95 18.31
C LYS A 503 -17.82 19.41 16.98
N ILE A 504 -17.44 20.10 15.91
CA ILE A 504 -17.55 19.62 14.54
C ILE A 504 -16.19 19.76 13.85
N SER A 505 -15.79 18.75 13.08
CA SER A 505 -14.61 18.81 12.22
C SER A 505 -14.91 18.20 10.86
N GLY A 506 -14.23 18.70 9.83
CA GLY A 506 -14.41 18.25 8.45
C GLY A 506 -13.19 18.52 7.59
N GLN A 507 -13.02 17.72 6.55
CA GLN A 507 -11.92 17.81 5.59
C GLN A 507 -12.38 17.49 4.18
N TYR A 508 -11.74 18.13 3.22
CA TYR A 508 -11.89 17.88 1.80
C TYR A 508 -10.51 17.91 1.14
N TYR A 509 -10.24 16.98 0.23
CA TYR A 509 -9.11 17.10 -0.68
C TYR A 509 -9.39 16.45 -2.03
N LYS A 510 -8.72 16.97 -3.05
CA LYS A 510 -8.74 16.41 -4.41
C LYS A 510 -7.34 16.44 -5.02
N GLY A 511 -7.00 15.39 -5.75
CA GLY A 511 -5.72 15.25 -6.43
C GLY A 511 -5.72 14.19 -7.53
N LYS A 512 -4.52 13.91 -8.05
CA LYS A 512 -4.28 12.90 -9.08
C LYS A 512 -3.18 11.94 -8.65
N ASP A 513 -3.53 10.67 -8.55
CA ASP A 513 -2.62 9.59 -8.16
C ASP A 513 -1.55 9.30 -9.22
N TRP A 514 -0.59 8.45 -8.88
CA TRP A 514 0.40 7.95 -9.83
C TRP A 514 -0.27 7.06 -10.87
N GLU A 515 -0.06 7.40 -12.14
CA GLU A 515 -0.56 6.61 -13.25
C GLU A 515 0.24 5.31 -13.35
N ASN A 516 -0.42 4.20 -13.02
CA ASN A 516 0.11 2.85 -13.18
C ASN A 516 -1.00 1.97 -13.75
N PHE A 517 -0.68 1.13 -14.72
CA PHE A 517 -1.62 0.20 -15.34
C PHE A 517 -1.10 -1.21 -15.18
N ASP A 518 -1.96 -2.12 -14.74
CA ASP A 518 -1.62 -3.54 -14.70
C ASP A 518 -1.68 -4.10 -16.13
N ALA A 519 -0.59 -4.70 -16.61
CA ALA A 519 -0.54 -5.30 -17.94
C ALA A 519 -1.54 -6.47 -18.13
N GLN A 520 -2.09 -6.99 -17.03
CA GLN A 520 -3.14 -8.01 -17.02
C GLN A 520 -4.56 -7.43 -17.00
N GLU A 521 -4.73 -6.10 -16.89
CA GLU A 521 -6.05 -5.47 -17.06
C GLU A 521 -6.51 -5.58 -18.52
N PRO A 522 -7.68 -6.19 -18.77
CA PRO A 522 -8.14 -6.36 -20.14
C PRO A 522 -8.77 -5.08 -20.67
N ASP A 523 -8.55 -4.76 -21.95
CA ASP A 523 -9.21 -3.63 -22.63
C ASP A 523 -10.75 -3.77 -22.69
N SER A 524 -11.25 -5.01 -22.54
CA SER A 524 -12.68 -5.32 -22.49
C SER A 524 -12.95 -6.54 -21.60
N PHE A 525 -14.09 -6.54 -20.92
CA PHE A 525 -14.57 -7.64 -20.11
C PHE A 525 -15.55 -8.51 -20.88
N VAL A 526 -15.69 -9.79 -20.50
CA VAL A 526 -16.70 -10.69 -21.06
C VAL A 526 -17.84 -10.86 -20.05
N ALA A 527 -19.03 -10.37 -20.39
CA ALA A 527 -20.23 -10.52 -19.56
C ALA A 527 -21.38 -11.11 -20.40
N GLY A 528 -21.92 -12.25 -19.96
CA GLY A 528 -22.99 -12.95 -20.69
C GLY A 528 -22.61 -13.34 -22.13
N GLY A 529 -21.32 -13.57 -22.41
CA GLY A 529 -20.81 -13.87 -23.75
C GLY A 529 -20.48 -12.64 -24.61
N ASN A 530 -20.81 -11.42 -24.16
CA ASN A 530 -20.54 -10.18 -24.87
C ASN A 530 -19.26 -9.50 -24.34
N LYS A 531 -18.45 -8.94 -25.24
CA LYS A 531 -17.34 -8.06 -24.88
C LYS A 531 -17.87 -6.66 -24.57
N ILE A 532 -17.59 -6.16 -23.39
CA ILE A 532 -17.95 -4.80 -22.95
C ILE A 532 -16.64 -4.04 -22.67
N PRO A 533 -16.45 -2.81 -23.16
CA PRO A 533 -15.25 -2.02 -22.86
C PRO A 533 -15.04 -1.91 -21.35
N ALA A 534 -13.79 -2.04 -20.90
CA ALA A 534 -13.48 -1.75 -19.50
C ALA A 534 -13.77 -0.26 -19.21
N PRO A 535 -14.35 0.12 -18.05
CA PRO A 535 -14.66 1.50 -17.71
C PRO A 535 -13.46 2.46 -17.64
N GLY A 536 -12.25 1.96 -17.89
CA GLY A 536 -11.00 2.69 -17.73
C GLY A 536 -10.68 2.96 -16.26
N ARG A 537 -9.39 3.06 -15.96
CA ARG A 537 -8.90 3.41 -14.62
C ARG A 537 -8.98 4.93 -14.43
N ASP A 538 -9.53 5.38 -13.31
CA ASP A 538 -9.59 6.79 -12.91
C ASP A 538 -8.60 7.03 -11.77
N PHE A 539 -7.56 7.82 -12.06
CA PHE A 539 -6.51 8.18 -11.11
C PHE A 539 -6.86 9.42 -10.27
N ASN A 540 -8.04 10.02 -10.45
CA ASN A 540 -8.45 11.10 -9.57
C ASN A 540 -8.69 10.56 -8.16
N VAL A 541 -8.13 11.26 -7.18
CA VAL A 541 -8.34 11.01 -5.76
C VAL A 541 -9.21 12.13 -5.22
N GLU A 542 -10.31 11.78 -4.57
CA GLU A 542 -11.17 12.73 -3.87
C GLU A 542 -11.56 12.16 -2.50
N LYS A 543 -11.54 13.01 -1.47
CA LYS A 543 -12.13 12.70 -0.17
C LYS A 543 -12.95 13.87 0.35
N ILE A 544 -14.09 13.55 0.92
CA ILE A 544 -14.82 14.43 1.84
C ILE A 544 -15.18 13.64 3.10
N GLY A 545 -14.96 14.21 4.28
CA GLY A 545 -15.35 13.56 5.52
C GLY A 545 -15.38 14.50 6.70
N GLY A 546 -16.04 14.10 7.77
CA GLY A 546 -16.13 14.89 9.00
C GLY A 546 -16.78 14.14 10.14
N GLU A 547 -16.71 14.73 11.32
CA GLU A 547 -17.27 14.18 12.56
C GLU A 547 -17.88 15.28 13.44
N GLY A 548 -18.94 14.91 14.15
CA GLY A 548 -19.54 15.69 15.22
C GLY A 548 -19.37 14.97 16.54
N ARG A 549 -19.09 15.70 17.61
CA ARG A 549 -18.92 15.18 18.98
C ARG A 549 -19.61 16.08 19.99
N VAL A 550 -20.28 15.48 20.97
CA VAL A 550 -20.87 16.15 22.12
C VAL A 550 -20.40 15.47 23.40
N ASP A 551 -19.85 16.24 24.32
CA ASP A 551 -19.40 15.81 25.64
C ASP A 551 -20.32 16.42 26.69
N PHE A 552 -21.00 15.57 27.46
CA PHE A 552 -21.85 15.99 28.57
C PHE A 552 -21.28 15.50 29.90
N ARG A 553 -20.67 16.43 30.63
CA ARG A 553 -20.15 16.24 31.98
C ARG A 553 -21.24 16.53 33.00
N PHE A 554 -21.90 15.48 33.49
CA PHE A 554 -22.94 15.56 34.52
C PHE A 554 -22.39 16.09 35.85
N ASN A 555 -21.19 15.64 36.22
CA ASN A 555 -20.45 16.07 37.40
C ASN A 555 -18.94 15.78 37.20
N GLN A 556 -18.11 15.96 38.23
CA GLN A 556 -16.66 15.75 38.15
C GLN A 556 -16.25 14.31 37.81
N ASP A 557 -17.12 13.33 38.09
CA ASP A 557 -16.83 11.90 37.94
C ASP A 557 -17.52 11.26 36.72
N LEU A 558 -18.63 11.82 36.25
CA LEU A 558 -19.51 11.25 35.23
C LEU A 558 -19.55 12.11 33.96
N THR A 559 -19.11 11.54 32.84
CA THR A 559 -19.18 12.15 31.50
C THR A 559 -19.78 11.16 30.50
N ALA A 560 -20.78 11.59 29.74
CA ALA A 560 -21.25 10.89 28.55
C ALA A 560 -20.75 11.59 27.29
N ILE A 561 -20.38 10.82 26.27
CA ILE A 561 -19.86 11.35 25.01
C ILE A 561 -20.60 10.67 23.87
N LEU A 562 -21.10 11.46 22.92
CA LEU A 562 -21.67 10.98 21.67
C LEU A 562 -20.85 11.52 20.51
N THR A 563 -20.39 10.63 19.64
CA THR A 563 -19.62 10.99 18.44
C THR A 563 -20.22 10.29 17.22
N GLY A 564 -20.36 11.00 16.11
CA GLY A 564 -20.76 10.42 14.83
C GLY A 564 -19.93 11.02 13.70
N GLY A 565 -19.64 10.24 12.67
CA GLY A 565 -18.83 10.70 11.54
C GLY A 565 -19.12 9.96 10.27
N LEU A 566 -18.78 10.59 9.15
CA LEU A 566 -19.00 10.12 7.79
C LEU A 566 -17.78 10.47 6.94
N SER A 567 -17.43 9.61 6.00
CA SER A 567 -16.40 9.84 4.99
C SER A 567 -16.84 9.22 3.67
N ARG A 568 -16.50 9.89 2.56
CA ARG A 568 -16.67 9.41 1.19
C ARG A 568 -15.35 9.59 0.45
N VAL A 569 -14.91 8.55 -0.23
CA VAL A 569 -13.70 8.58 -1.06
C VAL A 569 -14.00 8.12 -2.50
N GLY A 570 -13.18 8.61 -3.42
CA GLY A 570 -13.03 8.06 -4.76
C GLY A 570 -11.54 8.00 -5.07
N ASP A 571 -11.03 6.79 -5.33
CA ASP A 571 -9.62 6.47 -5.54
C ASP A 571 -9.51 5.01 -6.04
N ILE A 572 -8.30 4.42 -6.05
CA ILE A 572 -8.05 3.03 -6.47
C ILE A 572 -7.59 2.21 -5.27
N GLU A 573 -8.46 1.40 -4.68
CA GLU A 573 -8.15 0.62 -3.48
C GLU A 573 -7.52 -0.73 -3.83
N LEU A 574 -6.37 -1.05 -3.21
CA LEU A 574 -5.83 -2.40 -3.22
C LEU A 574 -6.45 -3.21 -2.08
N THR A 575 -7.28 -4.18 -2.43
CA THR A 575 -8.05 -4.96 -1.45
C THR A 575 -7.73 -6.45 -1.54
N ALA A 576 -8.14 -7.22 -0.53
CA ALA A 576 -8.02 -8.69 -0.53
C ALA A 576 -8.78 -9.38 -1.67
N VAL A 577 -9.77 -8.70 -2.27
CA VAL A 577 -10.56 -9.20 -3.41
C VAL A 577 -10.02 -8.72 -4.77
N GLY A 578 -8.95 -7.93 -4.77
CA GLY A 578 -8.29 -7.37 -5.96
C GLY A 578 -8.19 -5.85 -5.94
N ALA A 579 -7.55 -5.29 -6.97
CA ALA A 579 -7.54 -3.84 -7.21
C ALA A 579 -8.94 -3.38 -7.63
N MET A 580 -9.47 -2.40 -6.90
CA MET A 580 -10.84 -1.90 -7.05
C MET A 580 -10.84 -0.41 -7.34
N GLN A 581 -11.62 0.03 -8.33
CA GLN A 581 -11.94 1.45 -8.46
C GLN A 581 -12.98 1.81 -7.39
N ALA A 582 -12.58 2.59 -6.38
CA ALA A 582 -13.50 3.13 -5.39
C ALA A 582 -14.33 4.27 -6.02
N LYS A 583 -15.65 4.11 -6.11
CA LYS A 583 -16.55 5.15 -6.64
C LYS A 583 -17.65 5.42 -5.63
N ASN A 584 -17.58 6.58 -4.99
CA ASN A 584 -18.47 6.95 -3.90
C ASN A 584 -18.41 5.90 -2.77
N TYR A 585 -17.21 5.51 -2.34
CA TYR A 585 -17.07 4.56 -1.25
C TYR A 585 -17.28 5.30 0.08
N TYR A 586 -18.38 4.98 0.76
CA TYR A 586 -18.77 5.58 2.05
C TYR A 586 -18.33 4.75 3.25
N SER A 587 -17.97 5.45 4.32
CA SER A 587 -17.79 4.91 5.67
C SER A 587 -18.50 5.82 6.67
N GLY A 588 -19.22 5.23 7.61
CA GLY A 588 -19.96 5.95 8.64
C GLY A 588 -19.91 5.25 9.99
N PHE A 589 -19.99 6.03 11.06
CA PHE A 589 -20.09 5.48 12.41
C PHE A 589 -20.91 6.33 13.36
N LEU A 590 -21.39 5.67 14.42
CA LEU A 590 -21.97 6.29 15.60
C LEU A 590 -21.39 5.60 16.85
N GLN A 591 -20.94 6.39 17.82
CA GLN A 591 -20.33 5.92 19.06
C GLN A 591 -20.91 6.66 20.26
N GLY A 592 -21.39 5.90 21.26
CA GLY A 592 -21.68 6.41 22.60
C GLY A 592 -20.64 5.91 23.59
N ARG A 593 -20.14 6.77 24.48
CA ARG A 593 -19.23 6.42 25.58
C ARG A 593 -19.75 6.97 26.91
N LEU A 594 -19.56 6.20 27.98
CA LEU A 594 -19.85 6.60 29.34
C LEU A 594 -18.59 6.41 30.20
N LEU A 595 -18.16 7.48 30.84
CA LEU A 595 -17.01 7.51 31.75
C LEU A 595 -17.53 7.83 33.15
N TYR A 596 -17.37 6.91 34.10
CA TYR A 596 -17.73 7.12 35.50
C TYR A 596 -16.62 6.67 36.44
N LYS A 597 -15.83 7.60 36.97
CA LYS A 597 -14.62 7.27 37.77
C LYS A 597 -13.70 6.30 37.02
N ASN A 598 -13.64 5.03 37.45
CA ASN A 598 -12.85 3.97 36.82
C ASN A 598 -13.71 3.02 35.95
N PHE A 599 -15.00 3.28 35.81
CA PHE A 599 -15.90 2.57 34.92
C PHE A 599 -15.89 3.24 33.53
N PHE A 600 -15.82 2.42 32.50
CA PHE A 600 -15.95 2.83 31.11
C PHE A 600 -16.89 1.86 30.39
N ALA A 601 -17.81 2.42 29.62
CA ALA A 601 -18.63 1.65 28.68
C ALA A 601 -18.69 2.37 27.34
N GLN A 602 -18.77 1.60 26.26
CA GLN A 602 -19.04 2.14 24.93
C GLN A 602 -19.91 1.19 24.09
N GLY A 603 -20.67 1.79 23.19
CA GLY A 603 -21.34 1.11 22.09
C GLY A 603 -21.00 1.82 20.78
N VAL A 604 -20.71 1.05 19.74
CA VAL A 604 -20.31 1.55 18.43
C VAL A 604 -21.04 0.81 17.32
N ILE A 605 -21.46 1.55 16.29
CA ILE A 605 -21.89 1.04 15.00
C ILE A 605 -20.94 1.61 13.95
N ASN A 606 -20.31 0.73 13.16
CA ASN A 606 -19.58 1.08 11.94
C ASN A 606 -20.36 0.53 10.73
N ARG A 607 -20.44 1.31 9.65
CA ARG A 607 -21.05 0.91 8.38
C ARG A 607 -20.20 1.37 7.22
N ILE A 608 -20.24 0.60 6.14
CA ILE A 608 -19.59 0.95 4.89
C ILE A 608 -20.58 0.76 3.72
N GLU A 609 -20.35 1.46 2.62
CA GLU A 609 -21.07 1.24 1.36
C GLU A 609 -20.14 1.49 0.18
N ALA A 610 -19.79 0.43 -0.56
CA ALA A 610 -18.83 0.50 -1.67
C ALA A 610 -19.27 1.38 -2.86
N GLY A 611 -20.52 1.84 -2.91
CA GLY A 611 -21.01 2.69 -4.00
C GLY A 611 -21.02 1.96 -5.34
N ASP A 612 -20.62 2.66 -6.41
CA ASP A 612 -20.56 2.12 -7.79
C ASP A 612 -19.19 1.50 -8.11
N SER A 613 -18.56 0.92 -7.10
CA SER A 613 -17.23 0.33 -7.20
C SER A 613 -17.20 -0.94 -8.03
N TYR A 614 -16.04 -1.21 -8.64
CA TYR A 614 -15.82 -2.39 -9.46
C TYR A 614 -14.35 -2.82 -9.45
N LEU A 615 -14.11 -4.10 -9.72
CA LEU A 615 -12.76 -4.65 -9.86
C LEU A 615 -12.15 -4.25 -11.20
N LEU A 616 -10.92 -3.74 -11.19
CA LEU A 616 -10.26 -3.24 -12.40
C LEU A 616 -9.92 -4.37 -13.39
N ARG A 617 -9.62 -5.57 -12.90
CA ARG A 617 -9.24 -6.71 -13.76
C ARG A 617 -10.41 -7.43 -14.42
N THR A 618 -11.62 -7.32 -13.87
CA THR A 618 -12.78 -8.08 -14.34
C THR A 618 -14.00 -7.22 -14.70
N GLY A 619 -14.02 -5.96 -14.26
CA GLY A 619 -15.18 -5.08 -14.39
C GLY A 619 -16.35 -5.48 -13.50
N ALA A 620 -16.18 -6.52 -12.69
CA ALA A 620 -17.24 -7.01 -11.84
C ALA A 620 -17.59 -5.93 -10.79
N PRO A 621 -18.88 -5.61 -10.61
CA PRO A 621 -19.29 -4.68 -9.56
C PRO A 621 -18.89 -5.26 -8.19
N VAL A 622 -18.44 -4.39 -7.30
CA VAL A 622 -18.16 -4.71 -5.90
C VAL A 622 -19.21 -4.04 -5.06
N VAL A 623 -20.11 -4.83 -4.49
CA VAL A 623 -21.04 -4.39 -3.47
C VAL A 623 -20.50 -4.81 -2.11
N ASP A 624 -20.41 -3.85 -1.19
CA ASP A 624 -20.16 -4.11 0.21
C ASP A 624 -20.94 -3.09 1.05
N LYS A 625 -21.96 -3.57 1.77
CA LYS A 625 -22.79 -2.79 2.71
C LYS A 625 -22.60 -3.24 4.16
N SER A 626 -21.42 -3.82 4.45
CA SER A 626 -21.15 -4.48 5.72
C SER A 626 -21.26 -3.53 6.91
N SER A 627 -21.63 -4.10 8.05
CA SER A 627 -21.70 -3.39 9.32
C SER A 627 -20.97 -4.12 10.43
N ALA A 628 -20.48 -3.37 11.41
CA ALA A 628 -19.90 -3.90 12.64
C ALA A 628 -20.48 -3.20 13.87
N TYR A 629 -20.79 -4.00 14.88
CA TYR A 629 -21.33 -3.55 16.16
C TYR A 629 -20.36 -3.94 17.27
N LEU A 630 -19.86 -2.95 18.01
CA LEU A 630 -18.92 -3.16 19.11
C LEU A 630 -19.55 -2.69 20.42
N SER A 631 -19.54 -3.53 21.44
CA SER A 631 -19.85 -3.16 22.82
C SER A 631 -18.66 -3.48 23.71
N GLN A 632 -18.27 -2.55 24.56
CA GLN A 632 -17.19 -2.75 25.53
C GLN A 632 -17.58 -2.18 26.88
N ILE A 633 -17.30 -2.95 27.94
CA ILE A 633 -17.43 -2.52 29.32
C ILE A 633 -16.12 -2.86 30.03
N GLN A 634 -15.58 -1.92 30.79
CA GLN A 634 -14.42 -2.15 31.65
C GLN A 634 -14.56 -1.42 32.98
N HIS A 635 -13.93 -1.96 34.01
CA HIS A 635 -13.87 -1.34 35.32
C HIS A 635 -12.49 -1.53 35.95
N GLY A 636 -11.99 -0.46 36.57
CA GLY A 636 -10.75 -0.46 37.32
C GLY A 636 -10.98 -0.28 38.82
N PHE A 637 -10.21 -0.99 39.65
CA PHE A 637 -10.18 -0.74 41.09
C PHE A 637 -8.78 -0.93 41.66
N ALA A 638 -8.52 -0.35 42.83
CA ALA A 638 -7.26 -0.49 43.55
C ALA A 638 -7.46 -1.37 44.78
N LEU A 639 -6.52 -2.29 45.02
CA LEU A 639 -6.44 -3.08 46.25
C LEU A 639 -5.22 -2.60 47.05
N GLY A 640 -5.48 -1.80 48.08
CA GLY A 640 -4.43 -1.11 48.82
C GLY A 640 -3.67 -0.09 47.96
N ARG A 641 -2.41 0.19 48.34
CA ARG A 641 -1.57 1.21 47.66
C ARG A 641 -0.68 0.67 46.54
N ARG A 642 -0.54 -0.66 46.44
CA ARG A 642 0.45 -1.31 45.56
C ARG A 642 -0.16 -2.06 44.38
N GLN A 643 -1.46 -2.37 44.41
CA GLN A 643 -2.10 -3.19 43.39
C GLN A 643 -3.30 -2.49 42.77
N ARG A 644 -3.40 -2.56 41.45
CA ARG A 644 -4.54 -2.10 40.66
C ARG A 644 -5.00 -3.20 39.72
N PHE A 645 -6.30 -3.37 39.61
CA PHE A 645 -6.92 -4.34 38.74
C PHE A 645 -7.78 -3.62 37.71
N THR A 646 -7.78 -4.12 36.48
CA THR A 646 -8.68 -3.71 35.40
C THR A 646 -9.26 -4.96 34.79
N TYR A 647 -10.57 -5.05 34.66
CA TYR A 647 -11.24 -6.15 33.96
C TYR A 647 -12.31 -5.61 33.04
N GLY A 648 -12.68 -6.40 32.05
CA GLY A 648 -13.69 -5.99 31.09
C GLY A 648 -14.12 -7.11 30.16
N VAL A 649 -15.16 -6.80 29.39
CA VAL A 649 -15.73 -7.67 28.36
C VAL A 649 -15.94 -6.85 27.10
N ASP A 650 -15.62 -7.45 25.97
CA ASP A 650 -15.84 -6.91 24.63
C ASP A 650 -16.71 -7.88 23.83
N TYR A 651 -17.63 -7.35 23.05
CA TYR A 651 -18.42 -8.08 22.07
C TYR A 651 -18.36 -7.36 20.72
N LEU A 652 -17.86 -8.05 19.69
CA LEU A 652 -17.78 -7.57 18.33
C LEU A 652 -18.61 -8.47 17.42
N GLN A 653 -19.50 -7.84 16.68
CA GLN A 653 -20.36 -8.50 15.72
C GLN A 653 -20.13 -7.89 14.34
N THR A 654 -19.71 -8.69 13.37
CA THR A 654 -19.59 -8.32 11.96
C THR A 654 -20.74 -8.94 11.16
N ARG A 655 -21.39 -8.13 10.35
CA ARG A 655 -22.46 -8.53 9.43
C ARG A 655 -22.04 -8.14 8.01
N PRO A 656 -21.44 -9.08 7.27
CA PRO A 656 -21.12 -8.85 5.87
C PRO A 656 -22.40 -8.73 5.03
N GLU A 657 -22.38 -7.87 4.01
CA GLU A 657 -23.44 -7.81 3.01
C GLU A 657 -22.82 -7.45 1.66
N SER A 658 -22.56 -8.44 0.81
CA SER A 658 -21.93 -8.22 -0.50
C SER A 658 -22.88 -8.41 -1.68
N ARG A 659 -24.15 -8.78 -1.43
CA ARG A 659 -25.11 -9.19 -2.47
C ARG A 659 -24.51 -10.22 -3.45
N ALA A 660 -23.76 -11.16 -2.91
CA ALA A 660 -23.05 -12.23 -3.62
C ALA A 660 -21.92 -11.76 -4.57
N THR A 661 -21.51 -10.48 -4.57
CA THR A 661 -20.38 -10.04 -5.40
C THR A 661 -19.03 -10.45 -4.83
N ILE A 662 -18.91 -10.63 -3.50
CA ILE A 662 -17.66 -11.04 -2.83
C ILE A 662 -17.80 -12.46 -2.24
N TYR A 663 -18.88 -12.70 -1.50
CA TYR A 663 -19.08 -13.96 -0.76
C TYR A 663 -19.91 -15.01 -1.52
N GLY A 664 -20.36 -14.69 -2.75
CA GLY A 664 -21.03 -15.64 -3.65
C GLY A 664 -22.12 -16.46 -2.95
N ARG A 665 -21.94 -17.79 -2.92
CA ARG A 665 -22.89 -18.73 -2.31
C ARG A 665 -22.98 -18.64 -0.79
N ASN A 666 -22.01 -18.00 -0.13
CA ASN A 666 -21.95 -17.86 1.33
C ASN A 666 -22.68 -16.61 1.85
N GLU A 667 -23.19 -15.74 0.97
CA GLU A 667 -23.93 -14.54 1.34
C GLU A 667 -25.06 -14.85 2.34
N TYR A 668 -25.21 -14.00 3.36
CA TYR A 668 -26.17 -14.15 4.47
C TYR A 668 -25.91 -15.33 5.44
N THR A 669 -24.87 -16.14 5.21
CA THR A 669 -24.43 -17.22 6.12
C THR A 669 -23.04 -16.98 6.70
N ASP A 670 -22.52 -15.78 6.51
CA ASP A 670 -21.13 -15.32 6.68
C ASP A 670 -20.91 -14.43 7.92
N HIS A 671 -21.91 -14.35 8.79
CA HIS A 671 -21.84 -13.52 10.00
C HIS A 671 -20.73 -13.97 10.98
N VAL A 672 -20.01 -13.02 11.57
CA VAL A 672 -18.91 -13.29 12.52
C VAL A 672 -19.21 -12.62 13.86
N ASP A 673 -19.20 -13.40 14.93
CA ASP A 673 -19.41 -12.95 16.30
C ASP A 673 -18.20 -13.34 17.17
N GLU A 674 -17.63 -12.36 17.86
CA GLU A 674 -16.47 -12.49 18.74
C GLU A 674 -16.78 -11.90 20.11
N ILE A 675 -16.59 -12.69 21.18
CA ILE A 675 -16.75 -12.25 22.56
C ILE A 675 -15.47 -12.56 23.33
N GLY A 676 -15.00 -11.61 24.14
CA GLY A 676 -13.83 -11.84 24.98
C GLY A 676 -13.88 -11.11 26.30
N GLY A 677 -13.33 -11.76 27.32
CA GLY A 677 -13.21 -11.23 28.68
C GLY A 677 -11.77 -11.18 29.11
N PHE A 678 -11.36 -10.10 29.78
CA PHE A 678 -10.00 -9.90 30.23
C PHE A 678 -9.89 -9.44 31.69
N LEU A 679 -8.74 -9.72 32.29
CA LEU A 679 -8.32 -9.24 33.60
C LEU A 679 -6.84 -8.86 33.53
N GLN A 680 -6.50 -7.68 34.05
CA GLN A 680 -5.14 -7.19 34.22
C GLN A 680 -4.93 -6.83 35.69
N SER A 681 -3.75 -7.15 36.21
CA SER A 681 -3.22 -6.68 37.49
C SER A 681 -1.92 -5.90 37.25
N GLU A 682 -1.81 -4.73 37.83
CA GLU A 682 -0.58 -3.97 37.95
C GLU A 682 -0.17 -3.91 39.42
N THR A 683 1.01 -4.42 39.73
CA THR A 683 1.52 -4.56 41.10
C THR A 683 2.89 -3.92 41.24
N ALA A 684 3.01 -2.94 42.12
CA ALA A 684 4.31 -2.42 42.57
C ALA A 684 4.93 -3.41 43.56
N LEU A 685 5.80 -4.30 43.07
CA LEU A 685 6.52 -5.29 43.89
C LEU A 685 7.47 -4.59 44.88
N THR A 686 8.16 -3.55 44.41
CA THR A 686 8.99 -2.65 45.22
C THR A 686 8.78 -1.19 44.78
N ARG A 687 9.55 -0.24 45.33
CA ARG A 687 9.51 1.17 44.86
C ARG A 687 10.07 1.36 43.45
N LYS A 688 10.89 0.42 42.97
CA LYS A 688 11.55 0.49 41.65
C LYS A 688 11.04 -0.57 40.68
N LEU A 689 10.49 -1.68 41.17
CA LEU A 689 10.06 -2.81 40.35
C LEU A 689 8.53 -2.92 40.31
N ASN A 690 7.98 -2.84 39.10
CA ASN A 690 6.57 -3.05 38.81
C ASN A 690 6.39 -4.34 38.01
N PHE A 691 5.31 -5.05 38.30
CA PHE A 691 4.85 -6.22 37.56
C PHE A 691 3.45 -5.95 37.00
N THR A 692 3.23 -6.29 35.73
CA THR A 692 1.92 -6.30 35.10
C THR A 692 1.64 -7.71 34.60
N GLY A 693 0.54 -8.31 35.04
CA GLY A 693 0.02 -9.57 34.52
C GLY A 693 -1.35 -9.35 33.90
N ALA A 694 -1.62 -9.91 32.73
CA ALA A 694 -2.94 -9.87 32.11
C ALA A 694 -3.30 -11.20 31.47
N LEU A 695 -4.58 -11.53 31.51
CA LEU A 695 -5.16 -12.74 30.93
C LEU A 695 -6.41 -12.35 30.15
N ARG A 696 -6.61 -12.99 29.00
CA ARG A 696 -7.83 -12.87 28.21
C ARG A 696 -8.25 -14.21 27.62
N VAL A 697 -9.55 -14.45 27.57
CA VAL A 697 -10.18 -15.56 26.86
C VAL A 697 -11.13 -15.00 25.82
N ASP A 698 -11.03 -15.47 24.59
CA ASP A 698 -11.90 -15.08 23.48
C ASP A 698 -12.58 -16.32 22.87
N HIS A 699 -13.85 -16.14 22.50
CA HIS A 699 -14.63 -17.08 21.72
C HIS A 699 -15.01 -16.44 20.38
N HIS A 700 -14.93 -17.22 19.31
CA HIS A 700 -15.34 -16.83 17.96
C HIS A 700 -16.25 -17.91 17.38
N ASN A 701 -17.44 -17.52 16.92
CA ASN A 701 -18.47 -18.46 16.43
C ASN A 701 -18.04 -19.38 15.26
N ARG A 702 -17.03 -19.00 14.46
CA ARG A 702 -16.49 -19.75 13.30
C ARG A 702 -15.29 -20.63 13.62
N LEU A 703 -14.71 -20.47 14.81
CA LEU A 703 -13.58 -21.29 15.25
C LEU A 703 -14.06 -22.35 16.24
N LYS A 704 -13.37 -23.49 16.29
CA LYS A 704 -13.71 -24.58 17.23
C LYS A 704 -13.26 -24.28 18.65
N ASP A 705 -12.07 -23.70 18.79
CA ASP A 705 -11.40 -23.59 20.07
C ASP A 705 -11.51 -22.18 20.66
N LEU A 706 -11.59 -22.11 21.99
CA LEU A 706 -11.37 -20.87 22.72
C LEU A 706 -9.90 -20.45 22.61
N VAL A 707 -9.65 -19.15 22.55
CA VAL A 707 -8.29 -18.61 22.47
C VAL A 707 -7.91 -17.95 23.79
N PHE A 708 -6.76 -18.36 24.35
CA PHE A 708 -6.23 -17.83 25.61
C PHE A 708 -4.97 -17.00 25.38
N SER A 709 -5.00 -15.73 25.82
CA SER A 709 -3.96 -14.72 25.60
C SER A 709 -3.38 -14.19 26.91
N PRO A 710 -2.36 -14.84 27.49
CA PRO A 710 -1.62 -14.33 28.64
C PRO A 710 -0.59 -13.26 28.25
N ARG A 711 -0.34 -12.36 29.19
CA ARG A 711 0.72 -11.34 29.15
C ARG A 711 1.36 -11.16 30.52
N ALA A 712 2.68 -10.99 30.53
CA ALA A 712 3.45 -10.63 31.71
C ALA A 712 4.49 -9.57 31.35
N ALA A 713 4.65 -8.56 32.20
CA ALA A 713 5.66 -7.52 32.04
C ALA A 713 6.30 -7.17 33.39
N LEU A 714 7.62 -7.02 33.40
CA LEU A 714 8.40 -6.47 34.50
C LEU A 714 9.03 -5.16 34.05
N VAL A 715 8.81 -4.10 34.83
CA VAL A 715 9.40 -2.78 34.59
C VAL A 715 10.23 -2.39 35.80
N TYR A 716 11.55 -2.28 35.60
CA TYR A 716 12.50 -1.82 36.60
C TYR A 716 12.89 -0.37 36.33
N ASN A 717 12.42 0.54 37.18
CA ASN A 717 12.72 1.96 37.11
C ASN A 717 14.04 2.23 37.82
N LEU A 718 15.07 2.60 37.04
CA LEU A 718 16.35 3.07 37.58
C LEU A 718 16.15 4.40 38.30
N ASN A 719 15.39 5.30 37.68
CA ASN A 719 14.87 6.57 38.21
C ASN A 719 13.56 6.96 37.46
N ALA A 720 13.09 8.20 37.60
CA ALA A 720 11.83 8.66 36.99
C ALA A 720 11.85 8.74 35.45
N GLU A 721 13.03 8.71 34.84
CA GLU A 721 13.27 8.96 33.42
C GLU A 721 14.06 7.84 32.74
N ARG A 722 14.32 6.72 33.44
CA ARG A 722 15.10 5.59 32.95
C ARG A 722 14.51 4.29 33.46
N ASN A 723 14.16 3.40 32.54
CA ASN A 723 13.62 2.09 32.87
C ASN A 723 14.22 0.98 31.99
N LEU A 724 14.17 -0.23 32.55
CA LEU A 724 14.33 -1.49 31.84
C LEU A 724 12.99 -2.23 31.86
N ARG A 725 12.62 -2.82 30.73
CA ARG A 725 11.38 -3.58 30.55
C ARG A 725 11.70 -4.98 30.05
N PHE A 726 11.03 -5.97 30.62
CA PHE A 726 10.98 -7.34 30.08
C PHE A 726 9.52 -7.74 29.93
N THR A 727 9.12 -8.23 28.75
CA THR A 727 7.74 -8.64 28.50
C THR A 727 7.67 -10.00 27.80
N PHE A 728 6.60 -10.72 28.12
CA PHE A 728 6.12 -11.88 27.38
C PHE A 728 4.66 -11.63 27.00
N ASN A 729 4.32 -11.88 25.74
CA ASN A 729 2.96 -11.76 25.23
C ASN A 729 2.65 -12.98 24.35
N ARG A 730 1.47 -13.58 24.56
CA ARG A 730 0.81 -14.43 23.57
C ARG A 730 -0.39 -13.67 23.02
N ALA A 731 -0.37 -13.44 21.72
CA ALA A 731 -1.43 -12.76 20.98
C ALA A 731 -1.95 -13.62 19.85
N PHE A 732 -3.05 -13.19 19.25
CA PHE A 732 -3.67 -13.91 18.16
C PHE A 732 -4.39 -13.00 17.17
N ASN A 733 -4.48 -13.48 15.94
CA ASN A 733 -5.32 -12.93 14.88
C ASN A 733 -6.36 -13.99 14.51
N THR A 734 -7.58 -13.55 14.29
CA THR A 734 -8.68 -14.43 13.85
C THR A 734 -8.80 -14.32 12.33
N PRO A 735 -9.12 -15.43 11.63
CA PRO A 735 -9.32 -15.34 10.20
C PRO A 735 -10.44 -14.35 9.84
N THR A 736 -10.28 -13.67 8.71
CA THR A 736 -11.23 -12.66 8.23
C THR A 736 -12.42 -13.29 7.52
N THR A 737 -13.44 -12.48 7.20
CA THR A 737 -14.66 -12.97 6.52
C THR A 737 -14.33 -13.55 5.15
N ASP A 738 -13.48 -12.90 4.37
CA ASP A 738 -13.01 -13.38 3.07
C ASP A 738 -12.22 -14.69 3.20
N GLN A 739 -11.40 -14.85 4.23
CA GLN A 739 -10.66 -16.10 4.44
C GLN A 739 -11.58 -17.31 4.68
N PHE A 740 -12.78 -17.11 5.27
CA PHE A 740 -13.77 -18.18 5.45
C PHE A 740 -14.73 -18.33 4.27
N PHE A 741 -15.20 -17.20 3.71
CA PHE A 741 -16.43 -17.16 2.91
C PHE A 741 -16.25 -16.59 1.50
N LEU A 742 -15.04 -16.24 1.07
CA LEU A 742 -14.80 -15.74 -0.28
C LEU A 742 -15.32 -16.75 -1.32
N ASP A 743 -16.06 -16.25 -2.31
CA ASP A 743 -16.53 -17.04 -3.45
C ASP A 743 -16.64 -16.11 -4.66
N LEU A 744 -15.47 -15.79 -5.23
CA LEU A 744 -15.29 -14.72 -6.20
C LEU A 744 -14.70 -15.24 -7.50
N VAL A 745 -15.29 -14.85 -8.64
CA VAL A 745 -14.67 -15.08 -9.96
C VAL A 745 -13.51 -14.10 -10.14
N SER A 746 -12.30 -14.63 -10.19
CA SER A 746 -11.07 -13.84 -10.21
C SER A 746 -10.48 -13.66 -11.61
N GLY A 747 -10.89 -14.48 -12.58
CA GLY A 747 -10.44 -14.41 -13.98
C GLY A 747 -10.82 -15.64 -14.79
N SER A 748 -10.18 -15.80 -15.95
CA SER A 748 -10.28 -16.98 -16.81
C SER A 748 -8.90 -17.39 -17.32
N ILE A 749 -8.73 -18.67 -17.65
CA ILE A 749 -7.50 -19.17 -18.26
C ILE A 749 -7.58 -18.92 -19.78
N PRO A 750 -6.63 -18.18 -20.38
CA PRO A 750 -6.66 -17.85 -21.80
C PRO A 750 -6.86 -19.09 -22.69
N GLN A 751 -7.69 -18.95 -23.73
CA GLN A 751 -7.97 -20.01 -24.73
C GLN A 751 -8.64 -21.29 -24.18
N THR A 752 -9.15 -21.27 -22.95
CA THR A 752 -9.88 -22.41 -22.36
C THR A 752 -11.26 -21.99 -21.83
N PRO A 753 -12.20 -22.92 -21.65
CA PRO A 753 -13.49 -22.62 -21.01
C PRO A 753 -13.40 -22.47 -19.47
N PHE A 754 -12.21 -22.59 -18.87
CA PHE A 754 -12.05 -22.61 -17.42
C PHE A 754 -11.97 -21.20 -16.81
N ILE A 755 -12.76 -20.98 -15.77
CA ILE A 755 -12.71 -19.78 -14.93
C ILE A 755 -11.81 -20.02 -13.71
N LEU A 756 -11.08 -18.99 -13.28
CA LEU A 756 -10.35 -18.99 -12.02
C LEU A 756 -11.25 -18.40 -10.93
N ARG A 757 -11.57 -19.19 -9.91
CA ARG A 757 -12.39 -18.77 -8.78
C ARG A 757 -11.58 -18.82 -7.50
N ALA A 758 -11.66 -17.76 -6.70
CA ALA A 758 -11.06 -17.68 -5.38
C ALA A 758 -12.07 -18.14 -4.32
N PHE A 759 -11.63 -19.04 -3.44
CA PHE A 759 -12.45 -19.60 -2.38
C PHE A 759 -11.84 -19.33 -1.00
N GLY A 760 -12.70 -18.97 -0.05
CA GLY A 760 -12.40 -19.07 1.36
C GLY A 760 -12.38 -20.53 1.80
N VAL A 761 -11.72 -20.81 2.92
CA VAL A 761 -11.68 -22.14 3.53
C VAL A 761 -12.87 -22.25 4.49
N PRO A 762 -13.83 -23.17 4.25
CA PRO A 762 -15.02 -23.32 5.07
C PRO A 762 -14.71 -23.45 6.56
N ASP A 763 -15.50 -22.76 7.38
CA ASP A 763 -15.29 -22.75 8.82
C ASP A 763 -15.49 -24.15 9.41
N LYS A 764 -14.65 -24.52 10.37
CA LYS A 764 -14.66 -25.79 11.13
C LYS A 764 -14.48 -27.09 10.32
N THR A 765 -14.67 -27.09 9.01
CA THR A 765 -14.64 -28.28 8.14
C THR A 765 -13.44 -28.30 7.20
N GLY A 766 -12.97 -27.13 6.74
CA GLY A 766 -11.90 -27.06 5.74
C GLY A 766 -12.40 -27.40 4.34
N LEU A 767 -11.48 -27.70 3.42
CA LEU A 767 -11.80 -28.15 2.05
C LEU A 767 -11.44 -29.62 1.91
N THR A 768 -12.42 -30.44 1.51
CA THR A 768 -12.23 -31.87 1.24
C THR A 768 -12.36 -32.12 -0.25
N PHE A 769 -11.37 -32.79 -0.86
CA PHE A 769 -11.41 -33.16 -2.26
C PHE A 769 -12.07 -34.53 -2.46
N ALA A 770 -12.89 -34.62 -3.51
CA ALA A 770 -13.60 -35.84 -3.85
C ALA A 770 -12.61 -36.94 -4.32
N ARG A 771 -12.79 -38.16 -3.80
CA ARG A 771 -12.01 -39.35 -4.16
C ARG A 771 -12.94 -40.54 -4.40
N GLY A 772 -12.57 -41.41 -5.34
CA GLY A 772 -13.26 -42.68 -5.60
C GLY A 772 -13.04 -43.70 -4.47
N GLY A 773 -13.69 -44.87 -4.57
CA GLY A 773 -13.53 -45.95 -3.59
C GLY A 773 -12.12 -46.54 -3.54
N ASP A 774 -11.31 -46.29 -4.56
CA ASP A 774 -9.88 -46.63 -4.69
C ASP A 774 -8.95 -45.53 -4.16
N GLY A 775 -9.49 -44.40 -3.69
CA GLY A 775 -8.73 -43.24 -3.22
C GLY A 775 -8.23 -42.33 -4.34
N PHE A 776 -8.50 -42.63 -5.61
CA PHE A 776 -8.09 -41.81 -6.75
C PHE A 776 -8.95 -40.53 -6.83
N PRO A 777 -8.38 -39.36 -7.15
CA PRO A 777 -9.14 -38.11 -7.14
C PRO A 777 -10.23 -38.09 -8.22
N LEU A 778 -11.34 -37.45 -7.91
CA LEU A 778 -12.42 -37.19 -8.85
C LEU A 778 -12.33 -35.76 -9.37
N MET A 779 -12.77 -35.56 -10.61
CA MET A 779 -12.75 -34.28 -11.31
C MET A 779 -14.16 -33.82 -11.68
N LEU A 780 -14.31 -32.51 -11.84
CA LEU A 780 -15.38 -31.91 -12.64
C LEU A 780 -14.83 -31.62 -14.04
N SER A 781 -15.62 -31.90 -15.07
CA SER A 781 -15.21 -31.71 -16.45
C SER A 781 -16.28 -30.96 -17.24
N PRO A 782 -15.92 -29.91 -18.02
CA PRO A 782 -16.84 -29.29 -18.96
C PRO A 782 -17.13 -30.18 -20.19
N PHE A 783 -16.38 -31.27 -20.35
CA PHE A 783 -16.54 -32.24 -21.43
C PHE A 783 -17.43 -33.42 -21.02
N ALA A 784 -17.85 -33.48 -19.76
CA ALA A 784 -18.77 -34.49 -19.26
C ALA A 784 -20.21 -34.22 -19.72
N GLN A 785 -20.95 -35.29 -20.02
CA GLN A 785 -22.40 -35.19 -20.24
C GLN A 785 -23.19 -35.03 -18.92
N SER A 786 -22.57 -35.31 -17.76
CA SER A 786 -23.18 -35.21 -16.43
C SER A 786 -22.56 -34.09 -15.59
N THR A 787 -23.33 -33.49 -14.69
CA THR A 787 -22.89 -32.42 -13.77
C THR A 787 -22.18 -32.93 -12.50
N GLY A 788 -21.98 -34.24 -12.35
CA GLY A 788 -21.36 -34.86 -11.18
C GLY A 788 -19.84 -35.04 -11.27
N TYR A 789 -19.24 -35.49 -10.16
CA TYR A 789 -17.83 -35.88 -10.11
C TYR A 789 -17.56 -37.13 -10.95
N LEU A 790 -16.50 -37.10 -11.75
CA LEU A 790 -16.02 -38.21 -12.58
C LEU A 790 -14.63 -38.68 -12.12
N PRO A 791 -14.24 -39.95 -12.35
CA PRO A 791 -12.85 -40.36 -12.17
C PRO A 791 -11.92 -39.48 -13.01
N ALA A 792 -10.79 -39.03 -12.44
CA ALA A 792 -9.81 -38.19 -13.14
C ALA A 792 -8.97 -38.97 -14.20
N THR A 793 -9.67 -39.56 -15.16
CA THR A 793 -9.14 -40.43 -16.22
C THR A 793 -9.58 -39.90 -17.58
N VAL A 794 -8.80 -40.19 -18.62
CA VAL A 794 -9.15 -39.79 -20.00
C VAL A 794 -10.41 -40.52 -20.47
N ASN A 795 -10.60 -41.78 -20.08
CA ASN A 795 -11.76 -42.59 -20.45
C ASN A 795 -13.08 -41.89 -20.13
N ALA A 796 -13.16 -41.21 -18.97
CA ALA A 796 -14.38 -40.53 -18.53
C ALA A 796 -14.83 -39.37 -19.46
N VAL A 797 -13.94 -38.86 -20.31
CA VAL A 797 -14.19 -37.73 -21.22
C VAL A 797 -13.82 -38.04 -22.67
N TRP A 798 -13.41 -39.28 -22.96
CA TRP A 798 -12.84 -39.66 -24.25
C TRP A 798 -13.74 -39.34 -25.44
N PRO A 799 -15.05 -39.62 -25.42
CA PRO A 799 -15.92 -39.31 -26.56
C PRO A 799 -15.90 -37.83 -26.96
N ALA A 800 -15.88 -36.92 -25.96
CA ALA A 800 -15.81 -35.48 -26.20
C ALA A 800 -14.41 -35.04 -26.65
N LEU A 801 -13.36 -35.57 -26.01
CA LEU A 801 -11.97 -35.27 -26.38
C LEU A 801 -11.67 -35.75 -27.81
N ARG A 802 -12.12 -36.94 -28.19
CA ARG A 802 -12.04 -37.49 -29.56
C ARG A 802 -12.64 -36.52 -30.56
N GLY A 803 -13.86 -36.03 -30.31
CA GLY A 803 -14.51 -35.06 -31.20
C GLY A 803 -13.72 -33.76 -31.37
N ILE A 804 -13.13 -33.25 -30.28
CA ILE A 804 -12.28 -32.04 -30.31
C ILE A 804 -11.01 -32.27 -31.12
N LEU A 805 -10.35 -33.42 -30.91
CA LEU A 805 -9.12 -33.78 -31.63
C LEU A 805 -9.36 -33.93 -33.13
N ILE A 806 -10.48 -34.55 -33.53
CA ILE A 806 -10.86 -34.69 -34.94
C ILE A 806 -11.18 -33.31 -35.53
N ALA A 807 -12.03 -32.52 -34.88
CA ALA A 807 -12.40 -31.19 -35.36
C ALA A 807 -11.20 -30.23 -35.47
N GLY A 808 -10.19 -30.39 -34.61
CA GLY A 808 -8.94 -29.63 -34.64
C GLY A 808 -7.92 -30.10 -35.70
N SER A 809 -8.17 -31.23 -36.37
CA SER A 809 -7.30 -31.75 -37.43
C SER A 809 -7.62 -31.15 -38.80
N ALA A 810 -6.68 -31.27 -39.75
CA ALA A 810 -6.88 -30.83 -41.12
C ALA A 810 -8.08 -31.53 -41.77
N ALA A 811 -8.89 -30.80 -42.56
CA ALA A 811 -10.17 -31.30 -43.09
C ALA A 811 -10.06 -32.64 -43.85
N ASN A 812 -8.94 -32.87 -44.55
CA ASN A 812 -8.66 -34.11 -45.27
C ASN A 812 -8.37 -35.32 -44.36
N LEU A 813 -8.04 -35.09 -43.08
CA LEU A 813 -7.78 -36.13 -42.09
C LEU A 813 -9.01 -36.46 -41.24
N GLN A 814 -10.00 -35.59 -41.18
CA GLN A 814 -11.14 -35.75 -40.26
C GLN A 814 -11.90 -37.07 -40.48
N THR A 815 -12.26 -37.39 -41.71
CA THR A 815 -12.96 -38.65 -42.04
C THR A 815 -12.12 -39.88 -41.74
N LEU A 816 -10.80 -39.80 -41.95
CA LEU A 816 -9.87 -40.90 -41.66
C LEU A 816 -9.74 -41.13 -40.15
N LEU A 817 -9.63 -40.05 -39.37
CA LEU A 817 -9.53 -40.11 -37.92
C LEU A 817 -10.85 -40.55 -37.28
N GLU A 818 -12.00 -40.16 -37.85
CA GLU A 818 -13.32 -40.61 -37.41
C GLU A 818 -13.45 -42.15 -37.52
N ALA A 819 -12.91 -42.74 -38.60
CA ALA A 819 -12.90 -44.18 -38.80
C ALA A 819 -11.83 -44.90 -37.96
N ALA A 820 -10.66 -44.30 -37.76
CA ALA A 820 -9.51 -44.94 -37.12
C ALA A 820 -9.51 -44.84 -35.59
N LEU A 821 -9.95 -43.72 -35.00
CA LEU A 821 -9.94 -43.53 -33.55
C LEU A 821 -11.12 -44.27 -32.89
N PRO A 822 -10.87 -45.10 -31.86
CA PRO A 822 -11.92 -45.88 -31.21
C PRO A 822 -12.92 -44.95 -30.50
N THR A 823 -14.19 -45.34 -30.49
CA THR A 823 -15.25 -44.56 -29.80
C THR A 823 -15.09 -44.57 -28.29
N GLU A 824 -14.48 -45.63 -27.74
CA GLU A 824 -14.17 -45.81 -26.31
C GLU A 824 -12.75 -46.36 -26.15
N LEU A 825 -12.06 -45.99 -25.08
CA LEU A 825 -10.73 -46.53 -24.76
C LEU A 825 -10.85 -47.82 -23.94
N GLU A 826 -10.27 -48.92 -24.42
CA GLU A 826 -10.28 -50.21 -23.71
C GLU A 826 -9.40 -50.20 -22.45
N ALA A 827 -8.24 -49.56 -22.52
CA ALA A 827 -7.32 -49.41 -21.39
C ALA A 827 -7.68 -48.16 -20.58
N THR A 828 -7.58 -48.24 -19.25
CA THR A 828 -7.70 -47.05 -18.38
C THR A 828 -6.48 -46.17 -18.54
N VAL A 829 -6.69 -44.96 -19.05
CA VAL A 829 -5.67 -43.93 -19.20
C VAL A 829 -5.85 -42.91 -18.07
N LEU A 830 -4.88 -42.85 -17.17
CA LEU A 830 -4.89 -41.94 -16.03
C LEU A 830 -4.70 -40.49 -16.49
N GLY A 831 -5.27 -39.56 -15.72
CA GLY A 831 -5.00 -38.15 -15.87
C GLY A 831 -3.69 -37.73 -15.21
N ASP A 832 -2.87 -36.97 -15.93
CA ASP A 832 -1.75 -36.24 -15.38
C ASP A 832 -2.27 -34.99 -14.65
N LEU A 833 -1.99 -34.91 -13.36
CA LEU A 833 -2.37 -33.74 -12.56
C LEU A 833 -1.34 -32.63 -12.73
N ARG A 834 -1.81 -31.43 -13.05
CA ARG A 834 -0.97 -30.23 -13.15
C ARG A 834 -1.65 -29.02 -12.52
N ARG A 835 -0.94 -28.27 -11.69
CA ARG A 835 -1.44 -27.04 -11.08
C ARG A 835 -1.11 -25.84 -11.96
N PHE A 836 -2.03 -24.90 -12.05
CA PHE A 836 -1.79 -23.64 -12.74
C PHE A 836 -0.84 -22.78 -11.91
N ASN A 837 0.27 -22.35 -12.51
CA ASN A 837 1.16 -21.36 -11.93
C ASN A 837 0.78 -19.97 -12.48
N SER A 838 0.23 -19.14 -11.60
CA SER A 838 -0.23 -17.79 -11.95
C SER A 838 0.89 -16.82 -12.33
N ALA A 839 2.15 -17.10 -11.96
CA ALA A 839 3.29 -16.27 -12.32
C ALA A 839 3.77 -16.54 -13.76
N THR A 840 3.81 -17.81 -14.17
CA THR A 840 4.24 -18.20 -15.52
C THR A 840 3.08 -18.30 -16.51
N ALA A 841 1.84 -18.24 -16.02
CA ALA A 841 0.62 -18.59 -16.76
C ALA A 841 0.68 -20.00 -17.39
N GLY A 842 1.51 -20.89 -16.81
CA GLY A 842 1.71 -22.26 -17.25
C GLY A 842 1.13 -23.28 -16.27
N PHE A 843 1.30 -24.57 -16.59
CA PHE A 843 0.90 -25.68 -15.73
C PHE A 843 2.11 -26.50 -15.32
N GLU A 844 2.22 -26.77 -14.02
CA GLU A 844 3.32 -27.51 -13.42
C GLU A 844 2.82 -28.85 -12.84
N PRO A 845 3.63 -29.93 -12.88
CA PRO A 845 3.23 -31.22 -12.33
C PRO A 845 2.76 -31.14 -10.87
N ALA A 846 1.65 -31.80 -10.56
CA ALA A 846 1.09 -31.87 -9.22
C ALA A 846 1.13 -33.31 -8.70
N ALA A 847 1.97 -33.55 -7.69
CA ALA A 847 2.20 -34.91 -7.19
C ALA A 847 0.99 -35.50 -6.44
N GLU A 848 0.23 -34.68 -5.69
CA GLU A 848 -0.87 -35.16 -4.84
C GLU A 848 -1.97 -34.10 -4.64
N VAL A 849 -3.21 -34.56 -4.43
CA VAL A 849 -4.38 -33.75 -4.04
C VAL A 849 -4.59 -33.88 -2.52
N LYS A 850 -4.38 -32.79 -1.78
CA LYS A 850 -4.45 -32.77 -0.31
C LYS A 850 -5.64 -31.95 0.16
N ASP A 851 -6.36 -32.47 1.15
CA ASP A 851 -7.43 -31.73 1.80
C ASP A 851 -6.83 -30.56 2.60
N VAL A 852 -7.52 -29.42 2.58
CA VAL A 852 -7.11 -28.22 3.32
C VAL A 852 -7.79 -28.23 4.68
N PRO A 853 -7.05 -28.29 5.79
CA PRO A 853 -7.66 -28.30 7.11
C PRO A 853 -8.40 -26.98 7.40
N PRO A 854 -9.38 -26.97 8.32
CA PRO A 854 -10.04 -25.75 8.75
C PRO A 854 -9.04 -24.72 9.27
N LEU A 855 -9.30 -23.44 9.00
CA LEU A 855 -8.47 -22.34 9.51
C LEU A 855 -8.48 -22.31 11.04
N LYS A 856 -7.32 -21.95 11.59
CA LYS A 856 -7.09 -21.75 13.02
C LYS A 856 -6.69 -20.29 13.27
N PRO A 857 -6.83 -19.78 14.51
CA PRO A 857 -6.22 -18.51 14.86
C PRO A 857 -4.71 -18.56 14.63
N THR A 858 -4.16 -17.53 14.00
CA THR A 858 -2.71 -17.31 13.98
C THR A 858 -2.28 -16.88 15.38
N ILE A 859 -1.32 -17.61 15.97
CA ILE A 859 -0.82 -17.35 17.32
C ILE A 859 0.58 -16.73 17.24
N THR A 860 0.77 -15.63 17.94
CA THR A 860 2.04 -14.89 18.01
C THR A 860 2.54 -14.88 19.44
N ASN A 861 3.68 -15.52 19.69
CA ASN A 861 4.36 -15.52 20.99
C ASN A 861 5.60 -14.62 20.90
N THR A 862 5.69 -13.61 21.76
CA THR A 862 6.79 -12.64 21.75
C THR A 862 7.43 -12.50 23.12
N PHE A 863 8.75 -12.59 23.15
CA PHE A 863 9.59 -12.14 24.25
C PHE A 863 10.28 -10.84 23.85
N GLU A 864 10.37 -9.90 24.78
CA GLU A 864 10.97 -8.59 24.50
C GLU A 864 11.71 -8.05 25.73
N ALA A 865 12.87 -7.45 25.48
CA ALA A 865 13.62 -6.65 26.43
C ALA A 865 13.77 -5.23 25.87
N GLY A 866 13.48 -4.22 26.69
CA GLY A 866 13.54 -2.81 26.31
C GLY A 866 14.27 -1.96 27.33
N TYR A 867 14.93 -0.91 26.85
CA TYR A 867 15.46 0.19 27.64
C TYR A 867 14.89 1.50 27.10
N LYS A 868 14.41 2.37 27.98
CA LYS A 868 14.04 3.75 27.63
C LYS A 868 14.61 4.69 28.67
N GLY A 869 15.37 5.70 28.24
CA GLY A 869 16.06 6.62 29.12
C GLY A 869 16.24 8.02 28.55
N LEU A 870 15.93 9.06 29.33
CA LEU A 870 16.38 10.43 29.07
C LEU A 870 17.75 10.63 29.74
N LEU A 871 18.75 10.97 28.93
CA LEU A 871 20.12 11.23 29.35
C LEU A 871 20.34 12.74 29.37
N ASN A 872 20.78 13.25 30.53
CA ASN A 872 21.06 14.67 30.78
C ASN A 872 19.92 15.62 30.36
N GLU A 873 18.67 15.18 30.48
CA GLU A 873 17.45 15.94 30.12
C GLU A 873 17.37 16.39 28.64
N LYS A 874 18.30 15.94 27.80
CA LYS A 874 18.45 16.41 26.41
C LYS A 874 18.38 15.29 25.38
N PHE A 875 18.76 14.07 25.77
CA PHE A 875 18.93 12.98 24.82
C PHE A 875 18.09 11.76 25.21
N LEU A 876 17.02 11.51 24.45
CA LEU A 876 16.15 10.35 24.65
C LEU A 876 16.70 9.15 23.88
N VAL A 877 17.01 8.06 24.58
CA VAL A 877 17.43 6.79 24.00
C VAL A 877 16.37 5.73 24.26
N THR A 878 15.98 5.01 23.22
CA THR A 878 15.15 3.80 23.33
C THR A 878 15.79 2.67 22.55
N VAL A 879 15.89 1.49 23.16
CA VAL A 879 16.39 0.26 22.52
C VAL A 879 15.43 -0.86 22.88
N ASP A 880 14.88 -1.55 21.89
CA ASP A 880 13.99 -2.69 22.08
C ASP A 880 14.48 -3.88 21.25
N VAL A 881 14.66 -5.03 21.90
CA VAL A 881 15.04 -6.29 21.26
C VAL A 881 13.94 -7.30 21.52
N TYR A 882 13.43 -7.93 20.46
CA TYR A 882 12.31 -8.88 20.55
C TYR A 882 12.59 -10.14 19.73
N HIS A 883 12.01 -11.25 20.17
CA HIS A 883 11.93 -12.50 19.44
C HIS A 883 10.48 -12.94 19.38
N THR A 884 9.98 -13.20 18.16
CA THR A 884 8.59 -13.58 17.91
C THR A 884 8.54 -14.92 17.17
N ARG A 885 7.69 -15.82 17.65
CA ARG A 885 7.32 -17.07 16.97
C ARG A 885 5.85 -17.02 16.59
N VAL A 886 5.58 -17.22 15.30
CA VAL A 886 4.22 -17.22 14.73
C VAL A 886 3.84 -18.65 14.36
N GLU A 887 2.64 -19.08 14.75
CA GLU A 887 2.10 -20.42 14.48
C GLU A 887 0.72 -20.29 13.80
N ASN A 888 0.36 -21.26 12.97
CA ASN A 888 -0.88 -21.23 12.16
C ASN A 888 -1.03 -19.93 11.35
N PHE A 889 0.05 -19.48 10.72
CA PHE A 889 0.01 -18.34 9.81
C PHE A 889 -0.93 -18.63 8.64
N VAL A 890 -1.85 -17.71 8.36
CA VAL A 890 -2.71 -17.80 7.17
C VAL A 890 -1.90 -17.27 5.98
N SER A 891 -1.64 -18.14 4.99
CA SER A 891 -0.88 -17.78 3.80
C SER A 891 -1.65 -16.80 2.90
N PRO A 892 -0.96 -16.15 1.95
CA PRO A 892 -1.63 -15.55 0.80
C PRO A 892 -2.48 -16.58 0.04
N LEU A 893 -3.32 -16.11 -0.89
CA LEU A 893 -4.09 -16.95 -1.79
C LEU A 893 -3.14 -17.85 -2.61
N ILE A 894 -3.45 -19.14 -2.69
CA ILE A 894 -2.66 -20.14 -3.40
C ILE A 894 -3.56 -20.97 -4.33
N VAL A 895 -2.99 -21.47 -5.42
CA VAL A 895 -3.69 -22.36 -6.36
C VAL A 895 -3.59 -23.80 -5.85
N GLU A 896 -4.65 -24.29 -5.22
CA GLU A 896 -4.67 -25.65 -4.67
C GLU A 896 -5.20 -26.70 -5.65
N THR A 897 -6.16 -26.33 -6.53
CA THR A 897 -6.90 -27.24 -7.41
C THR A 897 -6.08 -27.67 -8.64
N PRO A 898 -5.64 -28.94 -8.75
CA PRO A 898 -4.99 -29.42 -9.96
C PRO A 898 -5.98 -29.56 -11.12
N ASN A 899 -5.50 -29.29 -12.32
CA ASN A 899 -6.17 -29.60 -13.57
C ASN A 899 -5.71 -30.98 -14.06
N VAL A 900 -6.56 -31.65 -14.81
CA VAL A 900 -6.33 -33.01 -15.30
C VAL A 900 -6.04 -32.96 -16.80
N PHE A 901 -4.88 -33.50 -17.19
CA PHE A 901 -4.39 -33.59 -18.56
C PHE A 901 -4.26 -35.06 -18.98
N ALA A 902 -4.19 -35.34 -20.29
CA ALA A 902 -3.97 -36.71 -20.74
C ALA A 902 -2.52 -37.14 -20.47
N ASN A 903 -2.33 -38.29 -19.83
CA ASN A 903 -1.00 -38.92 -19.75
C ASN A 903 -0.58 -39.36 -21.16
N ALA A 904 0.42 -38.71 -21.74
CA ALA A 904 0.79 -38.89 -23.13
C ALA A 904 1.24 -40.33 -23.43
N GLN A 905 2.00 -40.95 -22.52
CA GLN A 905 2.53 -42.30 -22.69
C GLN A 905 1.43 -43.35 -22.65
N GLN A 906 0.52 -43.25 -21.67
CA GLN A 906 -0.62 -44.17 -21.56
C GLN A 906 -1.62 -43.96 -22.70
N LEU A 907 -1.86 -42.72 -23.13
CA LEU A 907 -2.74 -42.44 -24.26
C LEU A 907 -2.17 -42.96 -25.58
N ALA A 908 -0.87 -42.77 -25.83
CA ALA A 908 -0.22 -43.33 -27.02
C ALA A 908 -0.34 -44.86 -27.06
N ALA A 909 -0.13 -45.54 -25.93
CA ALA A 909 -0.32 -46.98 -25.82
C ALA A 909 -1.77 -47.40 -26.08
N ALA A 910 -2.75 -46.64 -25.56
CA ALA A 910 -4.17 -46.93 -25.77
C ALA A 910 -4.64 -46.69 -27.22
N LEU A 911 -3.93 -45.88 -28.02
CA LEU A 911 -4.23 -45.58 -29.41
C LEU A 911 -3.41 -46.40 -30.42
N GLN A 912 -2.64 -47.39 -29.96
CA GLN A 912 -1.78 -48.19 -30.84
C GLN A 912 -2.58 -48.94 -31.92
N SER A 913 -3.79 -49.42 -31.62
CA SER A 913 -4.68 -50.06 -32.60
C SER A 913 -5.19 -49.08 -33.66
N ALA A 914 -5.39 -47.81 -33.31
CA ALA A 914 -5.77 -46.77 -34.26
C ALA A 914 -4.66 -46.46 -35.27
N GLN A 915 -3.38 -46.67 -34.90
CA GLN A 915 -2.24 -46.47 -35.80
C GLN A 915 -2.28 -47.44 -36.97
N ALA A 916 -2.59 -48.71 -36.69
CA ALA A 916 -2.71 -49.73 -37.72
C ALA A 916 -3.87 -49.40 -38.68
N ALA A 917 -5.04 -49.05 -38.16
CA ALA A 917 -6.21 -48.68 -38.96
C ALA A 917 -5.96 -47.43 -39.82
N LEU A 918 -5.27 -46.42 -39.27
CA LEU A 918 -4.93 -45.20 -40.00
C LEU A 918 -3.90 -45.48 -41.11
N ALA A 919 -2.90 -46.34 -40.85
CA ALA A 919 -1.91 -46.74 -41.85
C ALA A 919 -2.56 -47.52 -43.01
N GLU A 920 -3.49 -48.43 -42.74
CA GLU A 920 -4.25 -49.13 -43.79
C GLU A 920 -5.07 -48.16 -44.64
N ALA A 921 -5.74 -47.19 -44.00
CA ALA A 921 -6.53 -46.19 -44.70
C ALA A 921 -5.66 -45.26 -45.57
N LEU A 922 -4.48 -44.86 -45.10
CA LEU A 922 -3.53 -44.05 -45.88
C LEU A 922 -2.91 -44.84 -47.05
N ALA A 923 -2.61 -46.13 -46.85
CA ALA A 923 -2.15 -47.00 -47.93
C ALA A 923 -3.20 -47.15 -49.03
N SER A 924 -4.49 -47.18 -48.67
CA SER A 924 -5.60 -47.20 -49.63
C SER A 924 -5.72 -45.92 -50.47
N GLN A 925 -5.08 -44.82 -50.03
CA GLN A 925 -4.97 -43.56 -50.78
C GLN A 925 -3.73 -43.48 -51.67
N GLY A 926 -2.97 -44.58 -51.83
CA GLY A 926 -1.85 -44.67 -52.77
C GLY A 926 -0.46 -44.45 -52.15
N MET A 927 -0.34 -44.38 -50.83
CA MET A 927 0.95 -44.37 -50.13
C MET A 927 1.54 -45.79 -50.05
N THR A 928 2.87 -45.93 -50.06
CA THR A 928 3.50 -47.22 -49.77
C THR A 928 3.26 -47.62 -48.30
N THR A 929 3.37 -48.91 -47.98
CA THR A 929 3.13 -49.40 -46.60
C THR A 929 4.05 -48.73 -45.57
N GLU A 930 5.32 -48.51 -45.92
CA GLU A 930 6.28 -47.84 -45.04
C GLU A 930 5.94 -46.35 -44.85
N GLU A 931 5.60 -45.64 -45.92
CA GLU A 931 5.18 -44.23 -45.86
C GLU A 931 3.88 -44.06 -45.07
N ALA A 932 2.91 -44.96 -45.27
CA ALA A 932 1.63 -44.92 -44.57
C ALA A 932 1.78 -45.20 -43.06
N GLN A 933 2.65 -46.15 -42.67
CA GLN A 933 2.95 -46.42 -41.26
C GLN A 933 3.66 -45.25 -40.58
N ALA A 934 4.65 -44.66 -41.24
CA ALA A 934 5.37 -43.49 -40.72
C ALA A 934 4.43 -42.28 -40.57
N GLN A 935 3.60 -42.02 -41.58
CA GLN A 935 2.65 -40.91 -41.56
C GLN A 935 1.55 -41.11 -40.50
N ALA A 936 1.02 -42.33 -40.34
CA ALA A 936 0.04 -42.64 -39.30
C ALA A 936 0.61 -42.44 -37.89
N GLY A 937 1.87 -42.85 -37.67
CA GLY A 937 2.59 -42.60 -36.41
C GLY A 937 2.73 -41.10 -36.12
N ALA A 938 3.20 -40.32 -37.09
CA ALA A 938 3.35 -38.87 -36.93
C ALA A 938 2.02 -38.15 -36.65
N ILE A 939 0.92 -38.58 -37.29
CA ILE A 939 -0.42 -38.03 -37.03
C ILE A 939 -0.85 -38.34 -35.60
N LEU A 940 -0.72 -39.59 -35.14
CA LEU A 940 -1.10 -39.97 -33.78
C LEU A 940 -0.23 -39.32 -32.71
N ASP A 941 1.08 -39.23 -32.91
CA ASP A 941 1.98 -38.51 -32.01
C ASP A 941 1.56 -37.03 -31.89
N GLY A 942 1.18 -36.40 -33.00
CA GLY A 942 0.62 -35.05 -33.02
C GLY A 942 -0.69 -34.92 -32.23
N LEU A 943 -1.59 -35.89 -32.36
CA LEU A 943 -2.86 -35.92 -31.62
C LEU A 943 -2.64 -36.14 -30.12
N VAL A 944 -1.76 -37.06 -29.74
CA VAL A 944 -1.39 -37.32 -28.34
C VAL A 944 -0.74 -36.08 -27.72
N ALA A 945 0.19 -35.44 -28.43
CA ALA A 945 0.83 -34.21 -27.99
C ALA A 945 -0.18 -33.05 -27.83
N THR A 946 -1.21 -33.00 -28.67
CA THR A 946 -2.29 -32.02 -28.57
C THR A 946 -3.20 -32.33 -27.37
N ALA A 947 -3.63 -33.59 -27.22
CA ALA A 947 -4.45 -34.04 -26.09
C ALA A 947 -3.77 -33.78 -24.74
N ALA A 948 -2.46 -34.02 -24.65
CA ALA A 948 -1.68 -33.80 -23.43
C ALA A 948 -1.51 -32.32 -23.04
N LYS A 949 -1.92 -31.37 -23.91
CA LYS A 949 -1.93 -29.92 -23.65
C LYS A 949 -3.30 -29.38 -23.28
N ILE A 950 -4.37 -30.16 -23.46
CA ILE A 950 -5.74 -29.72 -23.17
C ILE A 950 -6.10 -30.16 -21.74
N PRO A 951 -6.38 -29.23 -20.82
CA PRO A 951 -6.98 -29.59 -19.54
C PRO A 951 -8.41 -30.07 -19.79
N PHE A 952 -8.74 -31.30 -19.37
CA PHE A 952 -10.08 -31.86 -19.56
C PHE A 952 -10.92 -31.92 -18.30
N GLY A 953 -10.35 -31.55 -17.15
CA GLY A 953 -11.10 -31.45 -15.91
C GLY A 953 -10.30 -30.76 -14.83
N VAL A 954 -10.96 -30.48 -13.71
CA VAL A 954 -10.37 -29.88 -12.52
C VAL A 954 -10.75 -30.71 -11.30
N ILE A 955 -9.77 -30.99 -10.45
CA ILE A 955 -10.03 -31.58 -9.14
C ILE A 955 -10.51 -30.46 -8.22
N SER A 956 -11.83 -30.39 -8.03
CA SER A 956 -12.50 -29.40 -7.20
C SER A 956 -12.79 -29.97 -5.80
N PRO A 957 -12.74 -29.16 -4.73
CA PRO A 957 -13.28 -29.54 -3.44
C PRO A 957 -14.81 -29.71 -3.51
N GLN A 958 -15.34 -30.59 -2.65
CA GLN A 958 -16.77 -30.93 -2.56
C GLN A 958 -17.66 -29.78 -2.10
#